data_AF-A0A535IZP0-F1
#
_entry.id   AF-A0A535IZP0-F1
#
_cell.length_a   1.000
_cell.length_b   1.000
_cell.length_c   1.000
_cell.angle_alpha   90.00
_cell.angle_beta   90.00
_cell.angle_gamma   90.00
#
_symmetry.space_group_name_H-M   'P 1'
#
loop_
_entity.id
_entity.type
_entity.pdbx_description
1 polymer ?
#
loop_
_entity_poly.entity_id
_entity_poly.type
_entity_poly.pdbx_seq_one_letter_code
_entity_poly.pdbx_strand_id
1 'polypeptide(L)'
;RRLRPTLRGLPIHKGELASGRDAPVLRGINSTRMPLKQAAERTERAILVAETLASLAVMARRTDYAYPKAELDRAWREHLRNMPHDSISGCHVDAVSADMAARFAVAAQLAERVRREALASLAGDSEPFSPAAKRTTAVSVVNPLGHARWSLAAIPIPPQLAGEPRLVAIGAEGRRLPVQVGFDGPEPVAWVALGLAGFGARELTLAAGSASEAAPATAVGNDTIANAIVSVTAKRDGSITVTNVKTGAVHARLHRFEDVADRGDEYNFCPLEDDVPVEAANDATIRVVARGPLVAELEVGLTLRLPARLSVDRRRREGLIDVPARTRIRVFAGSDRVEFTTSIDNGADDHRLRVRFAAPGASYDSMVRAEGHFGLVRRTARPVWTGAAWFEPPALTAHTSGVVAAGELAVFGKGLPEYEAVPTREGLDLALTLLRCVGWLSRDDLATRPGGAGPTASCCARPRSTAPPASLDRAASRPRTSLRSTATCSSRPSRVPRTATRSCCASSPRPRPSSRSTRRSPPRQSGSTRPRWWARLMGRCVPARSARCGSPAGSSRRHRRPAPCRRPRCHRMPLPTEVPRRIGGRGSRSRYPPKGQLLSRPKSAPIPLTRRSSAEFAFANPLPRRSRHVRTRLTAAIGVAALLALVGVPLVAAPVAGRDAARAGDDARARHDAIVAHWTEARLRSALPRDLHVPRGNALGHSNKPSGGSSVTGASWTKGGLILHASGKVYFEMAGSAWVCSGTAADDTRTGYSLVLTAGHCAYDETDGGFATNWLFIPDFDSAPTFTCASTAWGCWTAQALVVDSGYATAGGFNTQATVNDFAFAVVGPGGKAGNAQLDATVGSLGLAFAGLGSGSVVDAFGYPAAGKYHGNDLTYCAGPISPDSLNGNLTWGLSCDMTGGSSGGPWLAGFNASTGRGTMSSLNSYGYSGIRAMYGPKFNASTHSVYDAANGATANTIVP
;
A
#
# COMPACT_ATOMS: atom_id res chain seq x y z
N ARG A 1 -13.93 -28.14 -33.06
CA ARG A 1 -14.91 -28.11 -34.20
C ARG A 1 -16.32 -28.60 -33.82
N ARG A 2 -16.50 -29.60 -32.92
CA ARG A 2 -17.81 -30.27 -32.68
C ARG A 2 -19.01 -29.36 -32.33
N LEU A 3 -18.81 -28.18 -31.73
CA LEU A 3 -19.89 -27.25 -31.34
C LEU A 3 -20.56 -26.46 -32.50
N ARG A 4 -19.98 -26.40 -33.71
CA ARG A 4 -20.50 -25.48 -34.75
C ARG A 4 -21.93 -25.75 -35.28
N PRO A 5 -22.47 -26.99 -35.33
CA PRO A 5 -23.84 -27.22 -35.77
C PRO A 5 -24.90 -26.66 -34.81
N THR A 6 -24.70 -26.84 -33.50
CA THR A 6 -25.67 -26.47 -32.44
C THR A 6 -25.68 -24.99 -32.08
N LEU A 7 -24.75 -24.19 -32.61
CA LEU A 7 -24.71 -22.74 -32.42
C LEU A 7 -25.59 -21.96 -33.43
N ARG A 8 -26.24 -22.64 -34.39
CA ARG A 8 -27.19 -21.99 -35.31
C ARG A 8 -28.50 -21.66 -34.60
N GLY A 9 -28.93 -20.40 -34.66
CA GLY A 9 -30.20 -19.93 -34.10
C GLY A 9 -30.12 -19.39 -32.66
N LEU A 10 -28.95 -19.44 -32.00
CA LEU A 10 -28.78 -18.82 -30.68
C LEU A 10 -28.71 -17.28 -30.79
N PRO A 11 -29.20 -16.52 -29.77
CA PRO A 11 -29.03 -15.08 -29.69
C PRO A 11 -27.55 -14.65 -29.74
N ILE A 12 -27.25 -13.62 -30.53
CA ILE A 12 -25.90 -13.03 -30.63
C ILE A 12 -25.89 -11.69 -29.92
N HIS A 13 -25.34 -11.68 -28.70
CA HIS A 13 -25.08 -10.46 -27.93
C HIS A 13 -23.82 -9.76 -28.47
N LYS A 14 -23.80 -8.41 -28.43
CA LYS A 14 -22.71 -7.57 -28.95
C LYS A 14 -22.53 -6.35 -28.06
N GLY A 15 -21.28 -5.90 -27.89
CA GLY A 15 -20.95 -4.77 -27.02
C GLY A 15 -20.71 -5.19 -25.56
N GLU A 16 -20.89 -4.27 -24.62
CA GLU A 16 -20.73 -4.52 -23.20
C GLU A 16 -21.92 -5.31 -22.61
N LEU A 17 -21.62 -6.31 -21.77
CA LEU A 17 -22.63 -7.09 -21.04
C LEU A 17 -22.83 -6.48 -19.64
N ALA A 18 -23.45 -5.31 -19.60
CA ALA A 18 -23.53 -4.49 -18.38
C ALA A 18 -24.95 -3.90 -18.15
N SER A 19 -25.99 -4.72 -18.37
CA SER A 19 -27.39 -4.28 -18.42
C SER A 19 -28.22 -4.53 -17.16
N GLY A 20 -27.74 -5.20 -16.11
CA GLY A 20 -28.46 -5.35 -14.83
C GLY A 20 -29.71 -6.24 -14.83
N ARG A 21 -30.20 -6.61 -16.02
CA ARG A 21 -31.42 -7.40 -16.23
C ARG A 21 -31.43 -8.70 -15.43
N ASP A 22 -30.40 -9.52 -15.59
CA ASP A 22 -30.40 -10.92 -15.15
C ASP A 22 -29.51 -11.17 -13.91
N ALA A 23 -28.66 -10.19 -13.55
CA ALA A 23 -27.80 -10.17 -12.37
C ALA A 23 -27.29 -8.72 -12.11
N PRO A 24 -26.80 -8.39 -10.90
CA PRO A 24 -26.22 -7.08 -10.60
C PRO A 24 -25.02 -6.69 -11.49
N VAL A 25 -24.85 -5.38 -11.70
CA VAL A 25 -23.70 -4.72 -12.36
C VAL A 25 -22.85 -3.92 -11.36
N LEU A 26 -23.43 -3.55 -10.20
CA LEU A 26 -22.70 -2.98 -9.06
C LEU A 26 -21.89 -1.72 -9.44
N ARG A 27 -22.49 -0.78 -10.18
CA ARG A 27 -21.76 0.33 -10.82
C ARG A 27 -21.15 1.37 -9.86
N GLY A 28 -21.47 1.36 -8.57
CA GLY A 28 -20.87 2.26 -7.58
C GLY A 28 -19.40 1.96 -7.29
N ILE A 29 -18.93 0.73 -7.56
CA ILE A 29 -17.52 0.31 -7.41
C ILE A 29 -16.51 1.18 -8.16
N ASN A 30 -16.95 1.90 -9.21
CA ASN A 30 -16.08 2.75 -10.02
C ASN A 30 -15.57 3.96 -9.23
N SER A 31 -16.36 4.50 -8.28
CA SER A 31 -16.00 5.67 -7.47
C SER A 31 -15.65 5.35 -6.01
N THR A 32 -16.04 4.18 -5.50
CA THR A 32 -15.70 3.69 -4.15
C THR A 32 -14.18 3.76 -3.90
N ARG A 33 -13.76 4.31 -2.76
CA ARG A 33 -12.34 4.37 -2.35
C ARG A 33 -11.42 4.91 -3.46
N MET A 34 -11.80 6.04 -4.07
CA MET A 34 -11.12 6.67 -5.21
C MET A 34 -9.56 6.73 -5.13
N PRO A 35 -8.91 6.95 -3.97
CA PRO A 35 -7.44 6.89 -3.86
C PRO A 35 -6.82 5.58 -4.38
N LEU A 36 -7.51 4.44 -4.28
CA LEU A 36 -7.06 3.15 -4.83
C LEU A 36 -7.09 3.13 -6.36
N LYS A 37 -8.12 3.70 -6.99
CA LYS A 37 -8.23 3.84 -8.46
C LYS A 37 -7.11 4.72 -9.00
N GLN A 38 -6.84 5.83 -8.32
CA GLN A 38 -5.71 6.71 -8.67
C GLN A 38 -4.35 6.04 -8.42
N ALA A 39 -4.21 5.20 -7.40
CA ALA A 39 -2.98 4.44 -7.16
C ALA A 39 -2.74 3.39 -8.26
N ALA A 40 -3.79 2.69 -8.70
CA ALA A 40 -3.71 1.75 -9.82
C ALA A 40 -3.23 2.44 -11.11
N GLU A 41 -3.92 3.49 -11.55
CA GLU A 41 -3.56 4.34 -12.71
C GLU A 41 -2.10 4.81 -12.66
N ARG A 42 -1.67 5.38 -11.52
CA ARG A 42 -0.29 5.87 -11.36
C ARG A 42 0.73 4.75 -11.47
N THR A 43 0.46 3.59 -10.84
CA THR A 43 1.39 2.47 -10.79
C THR A 43 1.48 1.72 -12.12
N GLU A 44 0.35 1.44 -12.79
CA GLU A 44 0.35 0.76 -14.10
C GLU A 44 1.15 1.59 -15.13
N ARG A 45 0.88 2.89 -15.19
CA ARG A 45 1.57 3.81 -16.12
C ARG A 45 3.04 3.98 -15.79
N ALA A 46 3.42 3.92 -14.50
CA ALA A 46 4.82 3.91 -14.10
C ALA A 46 5.55 2.65 -14.60
N ILE A 47 4.94 1.46 -14.44
CA ILE A 47 5.51 0.18 -14.91
C ILE A 47 5.65 0.20 -16.44
N LEU A 48 4.58 0.54 -17.19
CA LEU A 48 4.61 0.57 -18.66
C LEU A 48 5.68 1.54 -19.22
N VAL A 49 5.89 2.68 -18.55
CA VAL A 49 6.97 3.62 -18.90
C VAL A 49 8.35 3.04 -18.57
N ALA A 50 8.49 2.34 -17.44
CA ALA A 50 9.73 1.68 -17.04
C ALA A 50 10.11 0.53 -18.00
N GLU A 51 9.18 -0.34 -18.37
CA GLU A 51 9.37 -1.41 -19.36
C GLU A 51 9.79 -0.87 -20.72
N THR A 52 9.13 0.20 -21.18
CA THR A 52 9.42 0.83 -22.47
C THR A 52 10.84 1.43 -22.48
N LEU A 53 11.22 2.15 -21.41
CA LEU A 53 12.55 2.75 -21.30
C LEU A 53 13.64 1.67 -21.14
N ALA A 54 13.41 0.62 -20.35
CA ALA A 54 14.32 -0.51 -20.23
C ALA A 54 14.52 -1.24 -21.56
N SER A 55 13.44 -1.42 -22.34
CA SER A 55 13.51 -1.98 -23.69
C SER A 55 14.36 -1.11 -24.62
N LEU A 56 14.15 0.22 -24.60
CA LEU A 56 14.93 1.17 -25.40
C LEU A 56 16.41 1.21 -24.99
N ALA A 57 16.73 1.12 -23.69
CA ALA A 57 18.11 1.06 -23.19
C ALA A 57 18.86 -0.17 -23.74
N VAL A 58 18.27 -1.36 -23.61
CA VAL A 58 18.82 -2.63 -24.15
C VAL A 58 18.97 -2.59 -25.67
N MET A 59 18.05 -1.93 -26.38
CA MET A 59 18.14 -1.74 -27.83
C MET A 59 19.23 -0.72 -28.23
N ALA A 60 19.44 0.33 -27.43
CA ALA A 60 20.41 1.38 -27.71
C ALA A 60 21.87 0.94 -27.49
N ARG A 61 22.12 -0.05 -26.62
CA ARG A 61 23.45 -0.64 -26.34
C ARG A 61 24.54 0.38 -26.01
N ARG A 62 24.15 1.47 -25.33
CA ARG A 62 25.06 2.54 -24.87
C ARG A 62 25.87 2.13 -23.63
N THR A 63 25.37 1.18 -22.84
CA THR A 63 26.06 0.52 -21.73
C THR A 63 25.78 -1.00 -21.77
N ASP A 64 26.28 -1.74 -20.79
CA ASP A 64 26.05 -3.18 -20.56
C ASP A 64 24.69 -3.51 -19.91
N TYR A 65 23.79 -2.53 -19.84
CA TYR A 65 22.47 -2.63 -19.20
C TYR A 65 21.66 -3.84 -19.67
N ALA A 66 21.37 -4.75 -18.74
CA ALA A 66 20.51 -5.90 -18.93
C ALA A 66 19.04 -5.55 -18.62
N TYR A 67 18.09 -6.19 -19.31
CA TYR A 67 16.66 -5.99 -19.05
C TYR A 67 16.29 -6.47 -17.62
N PRO A 68 15.77 -5.60 -16.73
CA PRO A 68 15.54 -5.92 -15.31
C PRO A 68 14.23 -6.69 -15.13
N LYS A 69 14.19 -7.91 -15.67
CA LYS A 69 12.99 -8.74 -15.69
C LYS A 69 12.48 -9.08 -14.29
N ALA A 70 13.37 -9.31 -13.32
CA ALA A 70 12.96 -9.69 -11.96
C ALA A 70 12.23 -8.54 -11.23
N GLU A 71 12.74 -7.32 -11.35
CA GLU A 71 12.13 -6.10 -10.82
C GLU A 71 10.77 -5.82 -11.47
N LEU A 72 10.68 -5.95 -12.79
CA LEU A 72 9.45 -5.71 -13.56
C LEU A 72 8.39 -6.80 -13.31
N ASP A 73 8.79 -8.08 -13.28
CA ASP A 73 7.91 -9.20 -12.90
C ASP A 73 7.37 -9.02 -11.48
N ARG A 74 8.17 -8.46 -10.55
CA ARG A 74 7.71 -8.15 -9.19
C ARG A 74 6.80 -6.93 -9.17
N ALA A 75 7.12 -5.85 -9.88
CA ALA A 75 6.29 -4.65 -9.94
C ALA A 75 4.88 -4.98 -10.50
N TRP A 76 4.82 -5.74 -11.60
CA TRP A 76 3.56 -6.27 -12.12
C TRP A 76 2.87 -7.20 -11.13
N ARG A 77 3.58 -8.08 -10.42
CA ARG A 77 2.97 -8.98 -9.43
C ARG A 77 2.29 -8.24 -8.29
N GLU A 78 2.92 -7.24 -7.69
CA GLU A 78 2.30 -6.48 -6.60
C GLU A 78 1.13 -5.60 -7.10
N HIS A 79 1.24 -5.03 -8.31
CA HIS A 79 0.13 -4.32 -8.96
C HIS A 79 -1.06 -5.26 -9.24
N LEU A 80 -0.82 -6.42 -9.86
CA LEU A 80 -1.86 -7.40 -10.20
C LEU A 80 -2.47 -8.08 -8.98
N ARG A 81 -1.76 -8.16 -7.84
CA ARG A 81 -2.34 -8.56 -6.53
C ARG A 81 -3.40 -7.59 -6.00
N ASN A 82 -3.52 -6.39 -6.58
CA ASN A 82 -4.57 -5.43 -6.28
C ASN A 82 -5.70 -5.42 -7.32
N MET A 83 -5.54 -6.14 -8.43
CA MET A 83 -6.53 -6.27 -9.50
C MET A 83 -7.59 -7.39 -9.35
N PRO A 84 -7.64 -8.24 -8.29
CA PRO A 84 -8.85 -9.00 -8.01
C PRO A 84 -10.06 -8.07 -7.88
N HIS A 85 -11.24 -8.54 -8.29
CA HIS A 85 -12.41 -7.67 -8.44
C HIS A 85 -12.76 -6.94 -7.14
N ASP A 86 -12.90 -7.62 -6.01
CA ASP A 86 -13.22 -6.99 -4.72
C ASP A 86 -12.16 -5.98 -4.27
N SER A 87 -10.89 -6.26 -4.58
CA SER A 87 -9.76 -5.36 -4.33
C SER A 87 -9.91 -4.05 -5.12
N ILE A 88 -9.80 -4.08 -6.46
CA ILE A 88 -9.82 -2.83 -7.23
C ILE A 88 -11.20 -2.12 -7.19
N SER A 89 -12.29 -2.88 -7.03
CA SER A 89 -13.65 -2.35 -6.81
C SER A 89 -13.77 -1.55 -5.52
N GLY A 90 -12.94 -1.84 -4.51
CA GLY A 90 -13.02 -1.16 -3.21
C GLY A 90 -14.18 -1.62 -2.33
N CYS A 91 -14.72 -2.82 -2.59
CA CYS A 91 -15.81 -3.41 -1.81
C CYS A 91 -15.26 -4.44 -0.81
N HIS A 92 -14.59 -3.91 0.22
CA HIS A 92 -13.81 -4.64 1.21
C HIS A 92 -13.55 -3.78 2.45
N VAL A 93 -13.24 -4.41 3.58
CA VAL A 93 -12.91 -3.73 4.85
C VAL A 93 -11.58 -2.96 4.77
N ASP A 94 -11.47 -1.86 5.55
CA ASP A 94 -10.37 -0.88 5.48
C ASP A 94 -8.95 -1.47 5.50
N ALA A 95 -8.72 -2.55 6.27
CA ALA A 95 -7.43 -3.25 6.30
C ALA A 95 -6.95 -3.69 4.90
N VAL A 96 -7.86 -4.15 4.04
CA VAL A 96 -7.53 -4.56 2.65
C VAL A 96 -7.13 -3.35 1.80
N SER A 97 -7.70 -2.16 2.04
CA SER A 97 -7.28 -0.91 1.37
C SER A 97 -5.86 -0.49 1.76
N ALA A 98 -5.50 -0.64 3.04
CA ALA A 98 -4.14 -0.35 3.52
C ALA A 98 -3.13 -1.31 2.88
N ASP A 99 -3.46 -2.61 2.84
CA ASP A 99 -2.63 -3.65 2.22
C ASP A 99 -2.44 -3.40 0.71
N MET A 100 -3.49 -2.99 0.00
CA MET A 100 -3.41 -2.55 -1.40
C MET A 100 -2.51 -1.33 -1.58
N ALA A 101 -2.61 -0.31 -0.71
CA ALA A 101 -1.78 0.89 -0.79
C ALA A 101 -0.29 0.55 -0.65
N ALA A 102 0.08 -0.36 0.27
CA ALA A 102 1.44 -0.85 0.43
C ALA A 102 1.95 -1.57 -0.83
N ARG A 103 1.15 -2.47 -1.42
CA ARG A 103 1.51 -3.19 -2.67
C ARG A 103 1.69 -2.25 -3.86
N PHE A 104 0.84 -1.23 -4.00
CA PHE A 104 1.01 -0.19 -5.03
C PHE A 104 2.29 0.64 -4.82
N ALA A 105 2.66 0.94 -3.57
CA ALA A 105 3.89 1.65 -3.26
C ALA A 105 5.14 0.85 -3.62
N VAL A 106 5.18 -0.46 -3.33
CA VAL A 106 6.28 -1.35 -3.73
C VAL A 106 6.42 -1.40 -5.26
N ALA A 107 5.31 -1.58 -5.98
CA ALA A 107 5.31 -1.58 -7.44
C ALA A 107 5.80 -0.24 -8.04
N ALA A 108 5.37 0.89 -7.48
CA ALA A 108 5.80 2.21 -7.92
C ALA A 108 7.30 2.47 -7.65
N GLN A 109 7.84 2.01 -6.52
CA GLN A 109 9.27 2.11 -6.20
C GLN A 109 10.14 1.29 -7.17
N LEU A 110 9.72 0.07 -7.49
CA LEU A 110 10.40 -0.80 -8.47
C LEU A 110 10.38 -0.18 -9.87
N ALA A 111 9.22 0.35 -10.30
CA ALA A 111 9.09 1.05 -11.58
C ALA A 111 9.97 2.31 -11.64
N GLU A 112 10.00 3.14 -10.58
CA GLU A 112 10.85 4.33 -10.51
C GLU A 112 12.35 4.00 -10.55
N ARG A 113 12.77 2.91 -9.88
CA ARG A 113 14.15 2.40 -9.97
C ARG A 113 14.52 2.03 -11.41
N VAL A 114 13.74 1.13 -12.03
CA VAL A 114 13.98 0.67 -13.40
C VAL A 114 13.96 1.85 -14.38
N ARG A 115 13.02 2.78 -14.22
CA ARG A 115 12.92 4.00 -15.05
C ARG A 115 14.19 4.85 -14.98
N ARG A 116 14.81 5.00 -13.80
CA ARG A 116 16.06 5.77 -13.65
C ARG A 116 17.27 5.03 -14.23
N GLU A 117 17.44 3.75 -13.91
CA GLU A 117 18.56 2.94 -14.41
C GLU A 117 18.53 2.84 -15.95
N ALA A 118 17.33 2.70 -16.55
CA ALA A 118 17.15 2.74 -17.99
C ALA A 118 17.46 4.11 -18.61
N LEU A 119 17.07 5.22 -17.96
CA LEU A 119 17.39 6.57 -18.44
C LEU A 119 18.88 6.91 -18.32
N ALA A 120 19.57 6.40 -17.29
CA ALA A 120 21.02 6.50 -17.18
C ALA A 120 21.70 5.75 -18.34
N SER A 121 21.33 4.49 -18.57
CA SER A 121 21.86 3.70 -19.71
C SER A 121 21.59 4.37 -21.06
N LEU A 122 20.39 4.93 -21.27
CA LEU A 122 20.07 5.71 -22.47
C LEU A 122 20.94 6.97 -22.64
N ALA A 123 21.44 7.56 -21.55
CA ALA A 123 22.41 8.65 -21.58
C ALA A 123 23.88 8.18 -21.72
N GLY A 124 24.15 6.87 -21.66
CA GLY A 124 25.51 6.30 -21.64
C GLY A 124 26.14 6.23 -20.25
N ASP A 125 25.36 6.44 -19.18
CA ASP A 125 25.77 6.36 -17.78
C ASP A 125 25.40 4.98 -17.20
N SER A 126 26.26 4.42 -16.35
CA SER A 126 26.06 3.14 -15.65
C SER A 126 26.03 3.30 -14.12
N GLU A 127 25.81 4.52 -13.62
CA GLU A 127 25.71 4.79 -12.18
C GLU A 127 24.58 3.98 -11.50
N PRO A 128 24.82 3.45 -10.28
CA PRO A 128 23.79 2.79 -9.47
C PRO A 128 22.60 3.70 -9.13
N PHE A 129 21.42 3.11 -8.94
CA PHE A 129 20.24 3.84 -8.50
C PHE A 129 20.49 4.65 -7.20
N SER A 130 20.17 5.94 -7.27
CA SER A 130 20.09 6.84 -6.12
C SER A 130 18.64 7.34 -5.93
N PRO A 131 18.11 7.36 -4.70
CA PRO A 131 16.83 8.00 -4.39
C PRO A 131 16.82 9.49 -4.75
N ALA A 132 17.96 10.18 -4.57
CA ALA A 132 18.12 11.58 -4.95
C ALA A 132 18.21 11.72 -6.48
N ALA A 133 17.47 12.67 -7.05
CA ALA A 133 17.62 13.03 -8.46
C ALA A 133 18.95 13.79 -8.65
N LYS A 134 19.84 13.26 -9.50
CA LYS A 134 21.07 13.92 -9.96
C LYS A 134 20.68 15.20 -10.70
N ARG A 135 20.98 16.38 -10.12
CA ARG A 135 20.62 17.69 -10.70
C ARG A 135 21.78 18.25 -11.51
N THR A 136 21.81 17.93 -12.81
CA THR A 136 22.85 18.35 -13.76
C THR A 136 22.35 19.42 -14.72
N THR A 137 23.26 20.26 -15.25
CA THR A 137 22.92 21.26 -16.27
C THR A 137 22.53 20.60 -17.59
N ALA A 138 23.31 19.61 -18.04
CA ALA A 138 22.95 18.75 -19.16
C ALA A 138 21.96 17.66 -18.70
N VAL A 139 20.87 17.48 -19.46
CA VAL A 139 19.83 16.45 -19.24
C VAL A 139 19.31 15.88 -20.56
N SER A 140 18.80 14.65 -20.53
CA SER A 140 18.06 14.03 -21.64
C SER A 140 16.56 13.98 -21.34
N VAL A 141 15.73 14.53 -22.23
CA VAL A 141 14.27 14.45 -22.17
C VAL A 141 13.79 13.41 -23.18
N VAL A 142 13.20 12.31 -22.70
CA VAL A 142 12.78 11.16 -23.53
C VAL A 142 11.25 11.11 -23.64
N ASN A 143 10.74 10.75 -24.82
CA ASN A 143 9.34 10.42 -25.05
C ASN A 143 9.15 8.88 -25.10
N PRO A 144 8.58 8.24 -24.06
CA PRO A 144 8.32 6.80 -24.06
C PRO A 144 7.10 6.38 -24.92
N LEU A 145 6.43 7.31 -25.61
CA LEU A 145 5.29 6.99 -26.47
C LEU A 145 5.73 6.77 -27.91
N GLY A 146 5.13 5.82 -28.61
CA GLY A 146 5.44 5.50 -30.02
C GLY A 146 4.97 6.53 -31.06
N HIS A 147 4.45 7.67 -30.62
CA HIS A 147 4.02 8.79 -31.48
C HIS A 147 4.69 10.09 -31.04
N ALA A 148 4.87 11.01 -31.98
CA ALA A 148 5.42 12.33 -31.68
C ALA A 148 4.44 13.16 -30.83
N ARG A 149 4.97 13.99 -29.93
CA ARG A 149 4.17 14.86 -29.04
C ARG A 149 4.83 16.21 -28.81
N TRP A 150 4.00 17.24 -28.63
CA TRP A 150 4.40 18.48 -27.95
C TRP A 150 4.25 18.26 -26.45
N SER A 151 5.25 18.62 -25.66
CA SER A 151 5.25 18.41 -24.21
C SER A 151 5.92 19.57 -23.49
N LEU A 152 5.37 19.93 -22.33
CA LEU A 152 6.14 20.56 -21.27
C LEU A 152 7.00 19.48 -20.61
N ALA A 153 8.26 19.79 -20.30
CA ALA A 153 9.13 18.99 -19.44
C ALA A 153 9.49 19.80 -18.21
N ALA A 154 9.43 19.19 -17.03
CA ALA A 154 9.91 19.75 -15.78
C ALA A 154 11.31 19.18 -15.50
N ILE A 155 12.32 20.06 -15.47
CA ILE A 155 13.72 19.70 -15.26
C ILE A 155 14.13 20.22 -13.87
N PRO A 156 14.60 19.38 -12.93
CA PRO A 156 15.07 19.85 -11.62
C PRO A 156 16.22 20.86 -11.77
N ILE A 157 16.12 22.02 -11.12
CA ILE A 157 17.14 23.07 -11.25
C ILE A 157 18.43 22.64 -10.50
N PRO A 158 19.61 22.65 -11.15
CA PRO A 158 20.89 22.39 -10.50
C PRO A 158 21.25 23.44 -9.44
N PRO A 159 21.93 23.08 -8.34
CA PRO A 159 22.39 24.05 -7.34
C PRO A 159 23.22 25.20 -7.90
N GLN A 160 23.96 24.97 -8.99
CA GLN A 160 24.79 25.95 -9.69
C GLN A 160 23.96 27.00 -10.47
N LEU A 161 22.66 26.77 -10.65
CA LEU A 161 21.71 27.67 -11.29
C LEU A 161 20.60 28.12 -10.32
N ALA A 162 20.73 27.81 -9.02
CA ALA A 162 19.74 28.18 -8.01
C ALA A 162 19.84 29.68 -7.69
N GLY A 163 18.77 30.42 -8.01
CA GLY A 163 18.72 31.88 -7.82
C GLY A 163 19.09 32.70 -9.06
N GLU A 164 19.45 32.06 -10.17
CA GLU A 164 19.65 32.73 -11.46
C GLU A 164 18.36 33.46 -11.91
N PRO A 165 18.43 34.76 -12.27
CA PRO A 165 17.22 35.56 -12.53
C PRO A 165 16.56 35.22 -13.87
N ARG A 166 17.29 34.58 -14.80
CA ARG A 166 16.79 34.07 -16.08
C ARG A 166 17.53 32.80 -16.46
N LEU A 167 16.79 31.79 -16.90
CA LEU A 167 17.32 30.52 -17.40
C LEU A 167 17.01 30.35 -18.89
N VAL A 168 17.87 29.58 -19.56
CA VAL A 168 17.72 29.13 -20.94
C VAL A 168 18.00 27.63 -21.02
N ALA A 169 17.31 26.93 -21.91
CA ALA A 169 17.64 25.54 -22.28
C ALA A 169 18.25 25.55 -23.67
N ILE A 170 19.47 25.05 -23.81
CA ILE A 170 20.22 25.02 -25.07
C ILE A 170 20.15 23.60 -25.62
N GLY A 171 19.53 23.42 -26.79
CA GLY A 171 19.52 22.13 -27.49
C GLY A 171 20.88 21.79 -28.11
N ALA A 172 21.09 20.51 -28.43
CA ALA A 172 22.30 20.04 -29.11
C ALA A 172 22.58 20.77 -30.44
N GLU A 173 21.55 21.30 -31.09
CA GLU A 173 21.65 22.14 -32.29
C GLU A 173 22.08 23.61 -32.00
N GLY A 174 22.51 23.94 -30.77
CA GLY A 174 22.82 25.29 -30.30
C GLY A 174 21.59 26.20 -30.09
N ARG A 175 20.40 25.72 -30.44
CA ARG A 175 19.14 26.49 -30.34
C ARG A 175 18.80 26.78 -28.89
N ARG A 176 18.65 28.07 -28.57
CA ARG A 176 18.16 28.57 -27.28
C ARG A 176 16.63 28.45 -27.22
N LEU A 177 16.13 27.69 -26.26
CA LEU A 177 14.71 27.54 -25.92
C LEU A 177 14.42 28.32 -24.63
N PRO A 178 13.26 29.00 -24.52
CA PRO A 178 12.84 29.60 -23.26
C PRO A 178 12.75 28.58 -22.13
N VAL A 179 13.00 29.03 -20.91
CA VAL A 179 12.69 28.34 -19.67
C VAL A 179 11.74 29.23 -18.87
N GLN A 180 10.79 28.61 -18.17
CA GLN A 180 10.06 29.26 -17.09
C GLN A 180 10.36 28.52 -15.80
N VAL A 181 10.75 29.23 -14.75
CA VAL A 181 10.85 28.62 -13.41
C VAL A 181 9.43 28.41 -12.87
N GLY A 182 9.14 27.19 -12.45
CA GLY A 182 7.90 26.78 -11.80
C GLY A 182 8.21 25.84 -10.64
N PHE A 183 7.18 25.14 -10.15
CA PHE A 183 7.30 24.17 -9.06
C PHE A 183 6.64 22.85 -9.43
N ASP A 184 7.26 21.76 -8.99
CA ASP A 184 6.70 20.41 -9.01
C ASP A 184 6.77 19.83 -7.59
N GLY A 185 5.61 19.66 -6.94
CA GLY A 185 5.55 19.58 -5.49
C GLY A 185 6.17 20.82 -4.82
N PRO A 186 7.07 20.67 -3.82
CA PRO A 186 7.80 21.77 -3.20
C PRO A 186 9.08 22.17 -3.97
N GLU A 187 9.50 21.42 -4.98
CA GLU A 187 10.79 21.58 -5.63
C GLU A 187 10.73 22.54 -6.83
N PRO A 188 11.69 23.48 -6.98
CA PRO A 188 11.74 24.39 -8.12
C PRO A 188 12.25 23.65 -9.37
N VAL A 189 11.53 23.84 -10.48
CA VAL A 189 11.81 23.18 -11.77
C VAL A 189 11.88 24.19 -12.91
N ALA A 190 12.78 23.94 -13.84
CA ALA A 190 12.83 24.59 -15.13
C ALA A 190 11.80 23.91 -16.07
N TRP A 191 10.70 24.59 -16.35
CA TRP A 191 9.74 24.19 -17.37
C TRP A 191 10.26 24.58 -18.76
N VAL A 192 10.31 23.61 -19.67
CA VAL A 192 10.68 23.79 -21.09
C VAL A 192 9.60 23.18 -21.97
N ALA A 193 9.16 23.89 -23.01
CA ALA A 193 8.21 23.36 -24.00
C ALA A 193 8.97 22.87 -25.24
N LEU A 194 8.74 21.61 -25.65
CA LEU A 194 9.46 20.98 -26.75
C LEU A 194 8.65 19.93 -27.51
N GLY A 195 8.99 19.77 -28.80
CA GLY A 195 8.52 18.69 -29.66
C GLY A 195 9.46 17.51 -29.61
N LEU A 196 8.93 16.32 -29.29
CA LEU A 196 9.63 15.05 -29.20
C LEU A 196 9.06 14.07 -30.23
N ALA A 197 9.92 13.35 -30.94
CA ALA A 197 9.52 12.24 -31.82
C ALA A 197 9.03 11.03 -31.00
N GLY A 198 8.33 10.09 -31.64
CA GLY A 198 7.96 8.82 -31.00
C GLY A 198 9.21 8.00 -30.63
N PHE A 199 9.28 7.51 -29.39
CA PHE A 199 10.47 6.89 -28.79
C PHE A 199 11.77 7.74 -28.85
N GLY A 200 11.66 9.04 -29.15
CA GLY A 200 12.79 9.94 -29.33
C GLY A 200 13.24 10.63 -28.04
N ALA A 201 14.50 11.06 -28.03
CA ALA A 201 15.08 11.89 -26.98
C ALA A 201 15.50 13.27 -27.52
N ARG A 202 15.64 14.25 -26.63
CA ARG A 202 16.41 15.48 -26.86
C ARG A 202 17.35 15.73 -25.69
N GLU A 203 18.60 16.03 -26.00
CA GLU A 203 19.58 16.55 -25.04
C GLU A 203 19.40 18.07 -24.91
N LEU A 204 19.41 18.56 -23.68
CA LEU A 204 19.24 19.97 -23.32
C LEU A 204 20.26 20.35 -22.23
N THR A 205 20.93 21.48 -22.40
CA THR A 205 21.77 22.10 -21.36
C THR A 205 21.07 23.32 -20.78
N LEU A 206 20.69 23.26 -19.50
CA LEU A 206 20.28 24.43 -18.73
C LEU A 206 21.47 25.35 -18.47
N ALA A 207 21.28 26.64 -18.67
CA ALA A 207 22.27 27.68 -18.40
C ALA A 207 21.59 28.99 -17.96
N ALA A 208 22.37 29.92 -17.42
CA ALA A 208 21.93 31.29 -17.17
C ALA A 208 21.69 32.08 -18.47
N GLY A 209 20.81 33.08 -18.41
CA GLY A 209 20.48 34.00 -19.50
C GLY A 209 19.11 33.75 -20.13
N SER A 210 18.85 34.35 -21.30
CA SER A 210 17.54 34.34 -21.95
C SER A 210 17.53 33.74 -23.36
N ALA A 211 16.34 33.39 -23.86
CA ALA A 211 16.04 33.14 -25.26
C ALA A 211 15.12 34.25 -25.81
N SER A 212 14.90 34.26 -27.13
CA SER A 212 13.80 35.02 -27.75
C SER A 212 12.45 34.45 -27.28
N GLU A 213 11.44 35.30 -27.14
CA GLU A 213 10.13 34.88 -26.61
C GLU A 213 9.44 33.88 -27.55
N ALA A 214 8.94 32.78 -26.98
CA ALA A 214 8.04 31.87 -27.67
C ALA A 214 6.62 32.44 -27.70
N ALA A 215 5.76 31.92 -28.58
CA ALA A 215 4.33 32.24 -28.60
C ALA A 215 3.73 32.01 -27.20
N PRO A 216 3.31 33.08 -26.48
CA PRO A 216 3.19 33.01 -25.04
C PRO A 216 1.97 32.20 -24.59
N ALA A 217 2.12 31.55 -23.44
CA ALA A 217 1.02 31.35 -22.50
C ALA A 217 1.18 32.40 -21.39
N THR A 218 0.21 33.29 -21.23
CA THR A 218 0.29 34.45 -20.32
C THR A 218 -0.98 34.64 -19.50
N ALA A 219 -0.84 35.27 -18.34
CA ALA A 219 -1.98 35.81 -17.61
C ALA A 219 -2.39 37.17 -18.22
N VAL A 220 -3.64 37.24 -18.71
CA VAL A 220 -4.21 38.43 -19.36
C VAL A 220 -4.88 39.36 -18.31
N GLY A 221 -5.34 38.78 -17.20
CA GLY A 221 -5.93 39.51 -16.07
C GLY A 221 -5.53 38.92 -14.73
N ASN A 222 -6.42 39.05 -13.74
CA ASN A 222 -6.29 38.38 -12.44
C ASN A 222 -7.07 37.05 -12.37
N ASP A 223 -8.05 36.88 -13.27
CA ASP A 223 -8.97 35.75 -13.38
C ASP A 223 -8.84 34.96 -14.71
N THR A 224 -7.97 35.43 -15.61
CA THR A 224 -7.91 35.00 -17.01
C THR A 224 -6.48 34.73 -17.45
N ILE A 225 -6.26 33.54 -18.02
CA ILE A 225 -5.01 33.06 -18.63
C ILE A 225 -5.26 32.65 -20.07
N ALA A 226 -4.32 32.86 -20.97
CA ALA A 226 -4.49 32.55 -22.39
C ALA A 226 -3.19 32.09 -23.05
N ASN A 227 -3.32 31.50 -24.24
CA ASN A 227 -2.24 31.30 -25.20
C ASN A 227 -2.76 31.56 -26.63
N ALA A 228 -1.95 31.28 -27.65
CA ALA A 228 -2.32 31.46 -29.07
C ALA A 228 -3.42 30.52 -29.62
N ILE A 229 -4.14 29.78 -28.78
CA ILE A 229 -5.18 28.81 -29.15
C ILE A 229 -6.41 28.90 -28.22
N VAL A 230 -6.21 28.97 -26.91
CA VAL A 230 -7.28 29.03 -25.91
C VAL A 230 -7.08 30.19 -24.92
N SER A 231 -8.18 30.81 -24.51
CA SER A 231 -8.28 31.72 -23.36
C SER A 231 -9.18 31.06 -22.32
N VAL A 232 -8.83 31.18 -21.04
CA VAL A 232 -9.49 30.49 -19.93
C VAL A 232 -9.72 31.50 -18.80
N THR A 233 -10.99 31.77 -18.52
CA THR A 233 -11.44 32.67 -17.43
C THR A 233 -12.13 31.85 -16.35
N ALA A 234 -11.68 32.00 -15.10
CA ALA A 234 -12.38 31.49 -13.93
C ALA A 234 -13.49 32.44 -13.47
N LYS A 235 -14.59 31.90 -12.95
CA LYS A 235 -15.71 32.64 -12.37
C LYS A 235 -15.77 32.42 -10.86
N ARG A 236 -16.52 33.30 -10.16
CA ARG A 236 -16.60 33.29 -8.68
C ARG A 236 -17.49 32.19 -8.11
N ASP A 237 -18.26 31.49 -8.94
CA ASP A 237 -18.90 30.20 -8.63
C ASP A 237 -17.96 29.00 -8.82
N GLY A 238 -16.68 29.26 -9.10
CA GLY A 238 -15.68 28.25 -9.44
C GLY A 238 -15.76 27.74 -10.89
N SER A 239 -16.84 28.07 -11.63
CA SER A 239 -17.04 27.60 -13.00
C SER A 239 -16.08 28.26 -13.98
N ILE A 240 -15.71 27.50 -15.02
CA ILE A 240 -14.65 27.87 -15.95
C ILE A 240 -15.25 28.10 -17.33
N THR A 241 -14.75 29.14 -17.99
CA THR A 241 -15.08 29.48 -19.38
C THR A 241 -13.82 29.35 -20.22
N VAL A 242 -13.86 28.51 -21.26
CA VAL A 242 -12.78 28.33 -22.24
C VAL A 242 -13.24 28.90 -23.57
N THR A 243 -12.48 29.84 -24.13
CA THR A 243 -12.74 30.44 -25.45
C THR A 243 -11.64 30.05 -26.43
N ASN A 244 -12.00 29.52 -27.58
CA ASN A 244 -11.06 29.28 -28.67
C ASN A 244 -10.70 30.61 -29.34
N VAL A 245 -9.44 31.02 -29.23
CA VAL A 245 -8.93 32.33 -29.66
C VAL A 245 -8.99 32.49 -31.20
N LYS A 246 -9.05 31.39 -31.95
CA LYS A 246 -9.04 31.41 -33.42
C LYS A 246 -10.43 31.38 -34.05
N THR A 247 -11.41 30.77 -33.37
CA THR A 247 -12.79 30.65 -33.88
C THR A 247 -13.80 31.53 -33.16
N GLY A 248 -13.44 32.09 -31.99
CA GLY A 248 -14.37 32.80 -31.11
C GLY A 248 -15.36 31.89 -30.38
N ALA A 249 -15.29 30.57 -30.55
CA ALA A 249 -16.19 29.62 -29.88
C ALA A 249 -15.98 29.66 -28.36
N VAL A 250 -17.07 29.84 -27.60
CA VAL A 250 -17.06 29.94 -26.14
C VAL A 250 -17.68 28.69 -25.53
N HIS A 251 -16.98 28.08 -24.59
CA HIS A 251 -17.40 26.91 -23.82
C HIS A 251 -17.44 27.30 -22.33
N ALA A 252 -18.61 27.75 -21.88
CA ALA A 252 -18.86 28.13 -20.48
C ALA A 252 -19.37 26.92 -19.65
N ARG A 253 -19.57 27.12 -18.34
CA ARG A 253 -20.14 26.13 -17.40
C ARG A 253 -19.32 24.83 -17.31
N LEU A 254 -17.99 24.93 -17.43
CA LEU A 254 -17.03 23.84 -17.24
C LEU A 254 -16.56 23.77 -15.79
N HIS A 255 -16.16 22.59 -15.30
CA HIS A 255 -15.65 22.35 -13.94
C HIS A 255 -16.57 22.93 -12.82
N ARG A 256 -17.88 22.71 -12.91
CA ARG A 256 -18.83 23.09 -11.83
C ARG A 256 -18.87 21.99 -10.77
N PHE A 257 -18.69 22.30 -9.49
CA PHE A 257 -18.87 21.33 -8.42
C PHE A 257 -20.35 21.01 -8.18
N GLU A 258 -20.66 19.74 -7.92
CA GLU A 258 -21.99 19.25 -7.58
C GLU A 258 -21.87 18.14 -6.55
N ASP A 259 -22.62 18.23 -5.44
CA ASP A 259 -22.61 17.26 -4.35
C ASP A 259 -24.00 16.68 -4.06
N VAL A 260 -24.13 15.35 -4.10
CA VAL A 260 -25.38 14.61 -3.88
C VAL A 260 -25.25 13.61 -2.71
N ALA A 261 -26.34 13.35 -1.99
CA ALA A 261 -26.36 12.34 -0.93
C ALA A 261 -26.06 10.94 -1.49
N ASP A 262 -25.39 10.11 -0.70
CA ASP A 262 -25.21 8.68 -0.99
C ASP A 262 -25.53 7.84 0.25
N ARG A 263 -26.78 7.37 0.33
CA ARG A 263 -27.21 6.37 1.32
C ARG A 263 -26.92 4.94 0.88
N GLY A 264 -25.99 4.72 -0.05
CA GLY A 264 -25.65 3.44 -0.64
C GLY A 264 -24.72 2.55 0.21
N ASP A 265 -23.90 1.79 -0.51
CA ASP A 265 -22.84 0.92 -0.02
C ASP A 265 -21.63 0.94 -0.97
N GLU A 266 -20.60 0.14 -0.72
CA GLU A 266 -19.39 0.08 -1.56
C GLU A 266 -19.63 -0.42 -2.99
N TYR A 267 -20.75 -1.10 -3.24
CA TYR A 267 -21.14 -1.60 -4.56
C TYR A 267 -22.02 -0.64 -5.34
N ASN A 268 -22.90 0.10 -4.65
CA ASN A 268 -23.96 0.88 -5.26
C ASN A 268 -24.07 2.29 -4.65
N PHE A 269 -24.11 3.29 -5.53
CA PHE A 269 -24.63 4.62 -5.22
C PHE A 269 -26.15 4.50 -4.99
N CYS A 270 -26.67 5.11 -3.93
CA CYS A 270 -28.11 5.25 -3.71
C CYS A 270 -28.43 6.68 -3.25
N PRO A 271 -29.05 7.53 -4.09
CA PRO A 271 -29.47 8.86 -3.67
C PRO A 271 -30.62 8.78 -2.65
N LEU A 272 -30.91 9.90 -2.00
CA LEU A 272 -32.23 10.14 -1.42
C LEU A 272 -33.18 10.63 -2.52
N GLU A 273 -34.45 10.26 -2.42
CA GLU A 273 -35.47 10.54 -3.43
C GLU A 273 -35.68 12.04 -3.70
N ASP A 274 -35.63 12.85 -2.63
CA ASP A 274 -35.85 14.30 -2.65
C ASP A 274 -34.55 15.11 -2.42
N ASP A 275 -33.37 14.54 -2.72
CA ASP A 275 -32.10 15.25 -2.52
C ASP A 275 -31.93 16.44 -3.49
N VAL A 276 -31.53 17.59 -2.95
CA VAL A 276 -31.17 18.77 -3.74
C VAL A 276 -29.65 18.82 -3.86
N PRO A 277 -29.06 18.77 -5.08
CA PRO A 277 -27.62 18.86 -5.26
C PRO A 277 -27.08 20.20 -4.73
N VAL A 278 -25.98 20.16 -3.99
CA VAL A 278 -25.29 21.35 -3.51
C VAL A 278 -24.21 21.75 -4.52
N GLU A 279 -24.34 22.93 -5.11
CA GLU A 279 -23.32 23.55 -5.97
C GLU A 279 -22.45 24.54 -5.17
N ALA A 280 -21.34 25.00 -5.76
CA ALA A 280 -20.43 25.94 -5.12
C ALA A 280 -21.02 27.36 -4.99
N ALA A 281 -20.66 28.07 -3.92
CA ALA A 281 -21.05 29.47 -3.72
C ALA A 281 -20.32 30.43 -4.68
N ASN A 282 -20.94 31.57 -4.99
CA ASN A 282 -20.40 32.59 -5.90
C ASN A 282 -19.40 33.56 -5.20
N ASP A 283 -18.55 33.03 -4.34
CA ASP A 283 -17.62 33.79 -3.49
C ASP A 283 -16.13 33.52 -3.77
N ALA A 284 -15.81 32.59 -4.68
CA ALA A 284 -14.47 32.03 -4.88
C ALA A 284 -13.35 33.08 -4.93
N THR A 285 -12.23 32.71 -4.30
CA THR A 285 -10.96 33.43 -4.41
C THR A 285 -10.25 32.99 -5.69
N ILE A 286 -9.85 33.95 -6.53
CA ILE A 286 -9.17 33.66 -7.81
C ILE A 286 -7.86 34.44 -7.83
N ARG A 287 -6.76 33.75 -8.15
CA ARG A 287 -5.44 34.36 -8.27
C ARG A 287 -4.62 33.72 -9.38
N VAL A 288 -3.81 34.52 -10.06
CA VAL A 288 -2.73 34.02 -10.93
C VAL A 288 -1.59 33.47 -10.06
N VAL A 289 -1.14 32.25 -10.35
CA VAL A 289 0.04 31.63 -9.70
C VAL A 289 1.23 31.48 -10.65
N ALA A 290 1.01 31.43 -11.97
CA ALA A 290 2.04 31.56 -12.98
C ALA A 290 1.61 32.53 -14.08
N ARG A 291 2.48 33.50 -14.45
CA ARG A 291 2.16 34.57 -15.41
C ARG A 291 2.61 34.32 -16.85
N GLY A 292 3.41 33.29 -17.11
CA GLY A 292 4.04 33.01 -18.41
C GLY A 292 5.57 33.09 -18.38
N PRO A 293 6.26 32.97 -19.53
CA PRO A 293 5.71 32.94 -20.89
C PRO A 293 5.40 31.54 -21.46
N LEU A 294 5.79 30.45 -20.79
CA LEU A 294 5.53 29.07 -21.26
C LEU A 294 4.30 28.42 -20.62
N VAL A 295 3.95 28.84 -19.40
CA VAL A 295 2.87 28.31 -18.58
C VAL A 295 2.18 29.47 -17.87
N ALA A 296 0.89 29.63 -18.12
CA ALA A 296 0.03 30.49 -17.32
C ALA A 296 -0.90 29.61 -16.47
N GLU A 297 -1.07 29.97 -15.21
CA GLU A 297 -1.80 29.14 -14.25
C GLU A 297 -2.59 30.02 -13.27
N LEU A 298 -3.87 29.69 -13.11
CA LEU A 298 -4.77 30.21 -12.08
C LEU A 298 -4.86 29.23 -10.92
N GLU A 299 -5.16 29.74 -9.75
CA GLU A 299 -5.63 28.98 -8.60
C GLU A 299 -6.96 29.56 -8.13
N VAL A 300 -7.98 28.71 -8.09
CA VAL A 300 -9.34 29.00 -7.60
C VAL A 300 -9.51 28.31 -6.25
N GLY A 301 -9.75 29.08 -5.20
CA GLY A 301 -10.01 28.60 -3.84
C GLY A 301 -11.47 28.81 -3.44
N LEU A 302 -12.12 27.72 -3.05
CA LEU A 302 -13.53 27.58 -2.70
C LEU A 302 -13.68 26.96 -1.31
N THR A 303 -14.79 27.27 -0.64
CA THR A 303 -15.27 26.53 0.52
C THR A 303 -16.63 25.92 0.17
N LEU A 304 -16.69 24.60 -0.01
CA LEU A 304 -17.94 23.90 -0.28
C LEU A 304 -18.64 23.66 1.07
N ARG A 305 -19.72 24.40 1.34
CA ARG A 305 -20.49 24.26 2.59
C ARG A 305 -21.48 23.10 2.47
N LEU A 306 -20.97 21.88 2.65
CA LEU A 306 -21.71 20.65 2.44
C LEU A 306 -22.43 20.19 3.72
N PRO A 307 -23.52 19.43 3.61
CA PRO A 307 -24.07 18.69 4.75
C PRO A 307 -23.06 17.65 5.27
N ALA A 308 -23.02 17.45 6.59
CA ALA A 308 -21.90 16.74 7.21
C ALA A 308 -21.98 15.21 7.10
N ARG A 309 -23.20 14.66 7.04
CA ARG A 309 -23.50 13.21 6.96
C ARG A 309 -25.00 12.98 6.68
N LEU A 310 -25.42 11.72 6.62
CA LEU A 310 -26.83 11.36 6.77
C LEU A 310 -27.28 11.34 8.24
N SER A 311 -28.60 11.44 8.43
CA SER A 311 -29.29 11.11 9.67
C SER A 311 -29.16 9.63 10.04
N VAL A 312 -29.39 9.29 11.31
CA VAL A 312 -29.36 7.90 11.82
C VAL A 312 -30.36 6.99 11.09
N ASP A 313 -31.50 7.54 10.64
CA ASP A 313 -32.51 6.82 9.84
C ASP A 313 -32.18 6.76 8.32
N ARG A 314 -31.08 7.39 7.88
CA ARG A 314 -30.61 7.50 6.48
C ARG A 314 -31.63 8.11 5.50
N ARG A 315 -32.58 8.91 5.99
CA ARG A 315 -33.66 9.53 5.19
C ARG A 315 -33.46 11.02 4.86
N ARG A 316 -32.51 11.70 5.51
CA ARG A 316 -32.15 13.10 5.26
C ARG A 316 -30.65 13.31 5.48
N ARG A 317 -30.12 14.42 4.98
CA ARG A 317 -28.80 14.90 5.37
C ARG A 317 -28.87 15.70 6.68
N GLU A 318 -27.80 15.71 7.47
CA GLU A 318 -27.73 16.44 8.76
C GLU A 318 -26.39 17.16 8.97
N GLY A 319 -26.46 18.27 9.71
CA GLY A 319 -25.32 19.16 9.97
C GLY A 319 -24.88 19.95 8.73
N LEU A 320 -23.88 20.81 8.92
CA LEU A 320 -23.14 21.49 7.85
C LEU A 320 -21.66 21.49 8.23
N ILE A 321 -20.80 21.29 7.24
CA ILE A 321 -19.35 21.34 7.36
C ILE A 321 -18.76 22.06 6.14
N ASP A 322 -17.72 22.86 6.40
CA ASP A 322 -16.98 23.56 5.35
C ASP A 322 -15.90 22.61 4.81
N VAL A 323 -15.97 22.29 3.51
CA VAL A 323 -15.03 21.42 2.78
C VAL A 323 -14.18 22.28 1.84
N PRO A 324 -12.91 22.57 2.20
CA PRO A 324 -12.03 23.38 1.35
C PRO A 324 -11.71 22.68 0.03
N ALA A 325 -11.89 23.40 -1.08
CA ALA A 325 -11.55 22.93 -2.42
C ALA A 325 -10.63 23.95 -3.14
N ARG A 326 -9.55 23.45 -3.75
CA ARG A 326 -8.56 24.26 -4.46
C ARG A 326 -8.30 23.67 -5.84
N THR A 327 -8.67 24.40 -6.90
CA THR A 327 -8.43 23.99 -8.28
C THR A 327 -7.35 24.86 -8.90
N ARG A 328 -6.22 24.25 -9.31
CA ARG A 328 -5.26 24.89 -10.22
C ARG A 328 -5.65 24.59 -11.66
N ILE A 329 -5.54 25.61 -12.51
CA ILE A 329 -6.00 25.60 -13.90
C ILE A 329 -4.87 26.14 -14.76
N ARG A 330 -4.35 25.32 -15.67
CA ARG A 330 -3.09 25.58 -16.37
C ARG A 330 -3.29 25.53 -17.88
N VAL A 331 -2.73 26.52 -18.57
CA VAL A 331 -2.51 26.51 -20.03
C VAL A 331 -1.02 26.67 -20.32
N PHE A 332 -0.56 26.02 -21.38
CA PHE A 332 0.86 26.01 -21.76
C PHE A 332 1.04 26.36 -23.23
N ALA A 333 2.20 26.91 -23.59
CA ALA A 333 2.47 27.44 -24.92
C ALA A 333 2.29 26.36 -26.00
N GLY A 334 1.52 26.67 -27.04
CA GLY A 334 1.34 25.80 -28.21
C GLY A 334 0.35 24.62 -28.04
N SER A 335 -0.57 24.64 -27.06
CA SER A 335 -1.59 23.59 -26.92
C SER A 335 -2.99 24.14 -26.62
N ASP A 336 -4.00 23.39 -27.07
CA ASP A 336 -5.42 23.48 -26.74
C ASP A 336 -5.78 22.85 -25.38
N ARG A 337 -4.92 22.00 -24.81
CA ARG A 337 -5.18 21.31 -23.54
C ARG A 337 -5.15 22.29 -22.35
N VAL A 338 -6.30 22.45 -21.71
CA VAL A 338 -6.41 23.02 -20.35
C VAL A 338 -6.24 21.89 -19.34
N GLU A 339 -5.37 22.07 -18.36
CA GLU A 339 -5.14 21.09 -17.29
C GLU A 339 -5.76 21.56 -15.97
N PHE A 340 -6.42 20.64 -15.26
CA PHE A 340 -7.02 20.87 -13.95
C PHE A 340 -6.34 20.00 -12.90
N THR A 341 -6.00 20.60 -11.75
CA THR A 341 -5.53 19.88 -10.56
C THR A 341 -6.35 20.34 -9.38
N THR A 342 -7.28 19.49 -8.93
CA THR A 342 -8.20 19.79 -7.82
C THR A 342 -7.78 19.04 -6.56
N SER A 343 -7.55 19.78 -5.48
CA SER A 343 -7.35 19.26 -4.13
C SER A 343 -8.59 19.58 -3.28
N ILE A 344 -9.07 18.59 -2.52
CA ILE A 344 -10.23 18.72 -1.63
C ILE A 344 -9.82 18.15 -0.27
N ASP A 345 -10.17 18.85 0.81
CA ASP A 345 -10.00 18.38 2.19
C ASP A 345 -11.38 17.99 2.75
N ASN A 346 -11.72 16.70 2.68
CA ASN A 346 -13.08 16.23 2.86
C ASN A 346 -13.37 15.73 4.29
N GLY A 347 -14.18 16.49 5.02
CA GLY A 347 -14.72 16.09 6.33
C GLY A 347 -16.17 15.57 6.31
N ALA A 348 -16.82 15.46 5.13
CA ALA A 348 -18.20 15.02 5.00
C ALA A 348 -18.33 13.50 4.78
N ASP A 349 -19.39 12.90 5.34
CA ASP A 349 -19.74 11.48 5.19
C ASP A 349 -20.95 11.31 4.24
N ASP A 350 -21.19 10.07 3.77
CA ASP A 350 -22.43 9.65 3.07
C ASP A 350 -22.85 10.53 1.87
N HIS A 351 -21.89 10.86 1.00
CA HIS A 351 -22.07 11.80 -0.12
C HIS A 351 -21.23 11.43 -1.36
N ARG A 352 -21.59 12.00 -2.52
CA ARG A 352 -20.87 11.87 -3.79
C ARG A 352 -20.63 13.24 -4.41
N LEU A 353 -19.36 13.66 -4.43
CA LEU A 353 -18.90 14.94 -4.98
C LEU A 353 -18.36 14.77 -6.40
N ARG A 354 -18.83 15.62 -7.31
CA ARG A 354 -18.57 15.55 -8.76
C ARG A 354 -18.12 16.90 -9.32
N VAL A 355 -17.54 16.88 -10.51
CA VAL A 355 -17.38 18.06 -11.37
C VAL A 355 -18.06 17.87 -12.72
N ARG A 356 -18.87 18.86 -13.11
CA ARG A 356 -19.67 18.86 -14.34
C ARG A 356 -19.07 19.77 -15.40
N PHE A 357 -19.10 19.29 -16.64
CA PHE A 357 -18.67 20.00 -17.83
C PHE A 357 -19.81 19.97 -18.86
N ALA A 358 -20.38 21.13 -19.19
CA ALA A 358 -21.31 21.24 -20.31
C ALA A 358 -20.59 20.84 -21.62
N ALA A 359 -21.14 19.88 -22.37
CA ALA A 359 -20.53 19.37 -23.59
C ALA A 359 -21.07 20.12 -24.83
N PRO A 360 -20.28 21.01 -25.48
CA PRO A 360 -20.78 21.83 -26.58
C PRO A 360 -21.16 20.96 -27.79
N GLY A 361 -22.28 21.28 -28.42
CA GLY A 361 -22.80 20.50 -29.55
C GLY A 361 -23.37 19.11 -29.18
N ALA A 362 -23.44 18.75 -27.89
CA ALA A 362 -24.05 17.51 -27.44
C ALA A 362 -25.52 17.72 -27.01
N SER A 363 -26.38 16.84 -27.51
CA SER A 363 -27.81 16.72 -27.17
C SER A 363 -28.10 15.46 -26.35
N TYR A 364 -29.36 15.28 -25.91
CA TYR A 364 -29.82 14.08 -25.23
C TYR A 364 -29.49 12.77 -25.98
N ASP A 365 -29.73 12.74 -27.29
CA ASP A 365 -29.52 11.57 -28.15
C ASP A 365 -28.05 11.38 -28.58
N SER A 366 -27.13 12.23 -28.11
CA SER A 366 -25.72 12.17 -28.50
C SER A 366 -25.00 10.98 -27.86
N MET A 367 -24.40 10.14 -28.72
CA MET A 367 -23.58 9.01 -28.27
C MET A 367 -22.30 9.49 -27.56
N VAL A 368 -22.19 9.16 -26.28
CA VAL A 368 -21.00 9.40 -25.47
C VAL A 368 -19.93 8.38 -25.84
N ARG A 369 -18.71 8.86 -26.11
CA ARG A 369 -17.54 8.04 -26.39
C ARG A 369 -16.72 7.95 -25.11
N ALA A 370 -16.43 6.75 -24.63
CA ALA A 370 -15.63 6.54 -23.42
C ALA A 370 -14.51 5.53 -23.69
N GLU A 371 -13.39 5.70 -23.03
CA GLU A 371 -12.28 4.74 -23.07
C GLU A 371 -12.65 3.47 -22.29
N GLY A 372 -12.36 2.33 -22.89
CA GLY A 372 -12.39 1.02 -22.23
C GLY A 372 -11.25 0.16 -22.77
N HIS A 373 -11.22 -1.11 -22.35
CA HIS A 373 -10.12 -2.02 -22.67
C HIS A 373 -9.88 -2.11 -24.20
N PHE A 374 -8.73 -1.59 -24.63
CA PHE A 374 -8.25 -1.56 -26.01
C PHE A 374 -9.14 -0.81 -27.04
N GLY A 375 -10.05 0.09 -26.61
CA GLY A 375 -10.84 0.87 -27.56
C GLY A 375 -11.85 1.85 -26.98
N LEU A 376 -12.49 2.62 -27.87
CA LEU A 376 -13.57 3.55 -27.51
C LEU A 376 -14.94 2.87 -27.55
N VAL A 377 -15.54 2.71 -26.37
CA VAL A 377 -16.93 2.30 -26.18
C VAL A 377 -17.85 3.47 -26.53
N ARG A 378 -19.03 3.17 -27.09
CA ARG A 378 -20.10 4.16 -27.33
C ARG A 378 -21.32 3.81 -26.48
N ARG A 379 -21.84 4.78 -25.71
CA ARG A 379 -23.02 4.61 -24.84
C ARG A 379 -24.01 5.76 -25.08
N THR A 380 -25.29 5.53 -24.89
CA THR A 380 -26.33 6.57 -24.86
C THR A 380 -26.24 7.38 -23.56
N ALA A 381 -26.76 8.61 -23.53
CA ALA A 381 -26.72 9.44 -22.32
C ALA A 381 -27.51 8.83 -21.14
N ARG A 382 -28.65 8.19 -21.42
CA ARG A 382 -29.36 7.32 -20.48
C ARG A 382 -29.35 5.87 -20.97
N PRO A 383 -29.32 4.88 -20.06
CA PRO A 383 -29.48 3.48 -20.44
C PRO A 383 -30.91 3.21 -20.94
N VAL A 384 -31.05 2.29 -21.90
CA VAL A 384 -32.35 1.86 -22.43
C VAL A 384 -32.93 0.79 -21.52
N TRP A 385 -34.09 1.06 -20.91
CA TRP A 385 -34.83 0.15 -20.05
C TRP A 385 -36.26 -0.06 -20.59
N THR A 386 -36.81 -1.26 -20.41
CA THR A 386 -38.12 -1.64 -20.98
C THR A 386 -39.18 -1.97 -19.92
N GLY A 387 -39.03 -1.44 -18.69
CA GLY A 387 -40.02 -1.57 -17.61
C GLY A 387 -40.20 -2.99 -17.01
N ALA A 388 -39.48 -3.99 -17.51
CA ALA A 388 -39.54 -5.35 -17.01
C ALA A 388 -38.81 -5.51 -15.67
N ALA A 389 -39.13 -6.57 -14.92
CA ALA A 389 -38.44 -6.96 -13.69
C ALA A 389 -36.97 -7.33 -13.99
N TRP A 390 -36.09 -6.33 -13.89
CA TRP A 390 -34.64 -6.46 -13.97
C TRP A 390 -34.09 -6.61 -12.55
N PHE A 391 -33.00 -7.35 -12.39
CA PHE A 391 -32.39 -7.56 -11.07
C PHE A 391 -31.84 -6.26 -10.49
N GLU A 392 -31.04 -5.52 -11.25
CA GLU A 392 -30.58 -4.17 -10.91
C GLU A 392 -31.12 -3.18 -11.96
N PRO A 393 -31.85 -2.12 -11.58
CA PRO A 393 -32.17 -1.02 -12.47
C PRO A 393 -30.88 -0.45 -13.09
N PRO A 394 -30.84 -0.16 -14.40
CA PRO A 394 -29.57 0.19 -15.03
C PRO A 394 -29.08 1.55 -14.54
N ALA A 395 -27.94 1.54 -13.83
CA ALA A 395 -27.32 2.74 -13.28
C ALA A 395 -27.00 3.77 -14.37
N LEU A 396 -27.12 5.05 -14.02
CA LEU A 396 -26.77 6.17 -14.89
C LEU A 396 -25.26 6.34 -15.06
N THR A 397 -24.47 5.86 -14.08
CA THR A 397 -23.00 5.89 -14.10
C THR A 397 -22.40 4.78 -14.97
N ALA A 398 -21.28 5.10 -15.61
CA ALA A 398 -20.55 4.17 -16.47
C ALA A 398 -19.03 4.26 -16.24
N HIS A 399 -18.35 3.15 -16.52
CA HIS A 399 -16.90 3.05 -16.41
C HIS A 399 -16.18 3.77 -17.57
N THR A 400 -15.09 4.49 -17.27
CA THR A 400 -14.06 4.87 -18.24
C THR A 400 -12.67 4.49 -17.73
N SER A 401 -11.78 4.06 -18.62
CA SER A 401 -10.36 3.87 -18.28
C SER A 401 -9.60 5.20 -18.12
N GLY A 402 -10.14 6.33 -18.58
CA GLY A 402 -9.48 7.63 -18.46
C GLY A 402 -10.02 8.76 -19.34
N VAL A 403 -10.73 8.47 -20.43
CA VAL A 403 -11.30 9.49 -21.34
C VAL A 403 -12.81 9.37 -21.49
N VAL A 404 -13.52 10.50 -21.50
CA VAL A 404 -14.94 10.59 -21.87
C VAL A 404 -15.18 11.80 -22.78
N ALA A 405 -15.93 11.64 -23.86
CA ALA A 405 -16.11 12.67 -24.89
C ALA A 405 -17.52 12.67 -25.53
N ALA A 406 -18.17 13.83 -25.53
CA ALA A 406 -19.49 14.08 -26.11
C ALA A 406 -19.48 15.44 -26.83
N GLY A 407 -20.16 15.52 -27.98
CA GLY A 407 -20.09 16.71 -28.83
C GLY A 407 -18.64 17.07 -29.19
N GLU A 408 -18.27 18.33 -28.98
CA GLU A 408 -16.93 18.90 -29.19
C GLU A 408 -15.96 18.66 -28.02
N LEU A 409 -16.46 18.28 -26.83
CA LEU A 409 -15.66 18.14 -25.62
C LEU A 409 -15.09 16.72 -25.44
N ALA A 410 -13.84 16.65 -24.98
CA ALA A 410 -13.22 15.45 -24.42
C ALA A 410 -12.58 15.79 -23.07
N VAL A 411 -12.90 15.02 -22.03
CA VAL A 411 -12.41 15.18 -20.65
C VAL A 411 -11.54 13.97 -20.30
N PHE A 412 -10.39 14.24 -19.67
CA PHE A 412 -9.35 13.25 -19.35
C PHE A 412 -9.19 13.16 -17.82
N GLY A 413 -9.68 12.08 -17.23
CA GLY A 413 -9.51 11.76 -15.80
C GLY A 413 -8.32 10.83 -15.57
N LYS A 414 -7.47 11.14 -14.59
CA LYS A 414 -6.33 10.29 -14.19
C LYS A 414 -6.75 9.41 -13.02
N GLY A 415 -7.22 8.19 -13.30
CA GLY A 415 -7.71 7.27 -12.26
C GLY A 415 -9.00 7.76 -11.60
N LEU A 416 -9.89 8.35 -12.41
CA LEU A 416 -11.27 8.73 -12.04
C LEU A 416 -12.23 7.94 -12.96
N PRO A 417 -12.48 6.65 -12.70
CA PRO A 417 -13.08 5.78 -13.71
C PRO A 417 -14.62 5.78 -13.69
N GLU A 418 -15.27 6.63 -12.89
CA GLU A 418 -16.72 6.84 -12.94
C GLU A 418 -17.06 8.16 -13.66
N TYR A 419 -17.93 8.07 -14.67
CA TYR A 419 -18.63 9.24 -15.20
C TYR A 419 -20.13 9.01 -15.29
N GLU A 420 -20.90 10.09 -15.34
CA GLU A 420 -22.31 10.11 -15.73
C GLU A 420 -22.51 11.12 -16.86
N ALA A 421 -23.39 10.80 -17.81
CA ALA A 421 -23.79 11.72 -18.86
C ALA A 421 -25.17 12.29 -18.50
N VAL A 422 -25.22 13.54 -18.05
CA VAL A 422 -26.39 14.14 -17.40
C VAL A 422 -27.13 15.03 -18.40
N PRO A 423 -28.34 14.65 -18.86
CA PRO A 423 -29.17 15.52 -19.70
C PRO A 423 -29.53 16.82 -18.98
N THR A 424 -29.49 17.93 -19.70
CA THR A 424 -29.94 19.23 -19.22
C THR A 424 -30.97 19.84 -20.19
N ARG A 425 -31.62 20.94 -19.80
CA ARG A 425 -32.47 21.71 -20.73
C ARG A 425 -31.68 22.37 -21.87
N GLU A 426 -30.35 22.44 -21.74
CA GLU A 426 -29.45 23.14 -22.66
C GLU A 426 -28.65 22.18 -23.55
N GLY A 427 -28.71 20.86 -23.30
CA GLY A 427 -27.91 19.85 -23.99
C GLY A 427 -27.54 18.68 -23.07
N LEU A 428 -26.24 18.38 -22.98
CA LEU A 428 -25.69 17.29 -22.18
C LEU A 428 -24.48 17.76 -21.37
N ASP A 429 -24.44 17.46 -20.07
CA ASP A 429 -23.25 17.61 -19.23
C ASP A 429 -22.52 16.26 -19.11
N LEU A 430 -21.19 16.29 -19.08
CA LEU A 430 -20.36 15.18 -18.60
C LEU A 430 -20.01 15.45 -17.13
N ALA A 431 -20.46 14.58 -16.23
CA ALA A 431 -20.11 14.60 -14.81
C ALA A 431 -19.01 13.56 -14.53
N LEU A 432 -17.87 14.00 -14.01
CA LEU A 432 -16.84 13.11 -13.45
C LEU A 432 -17.00 13.07 -11.92
N THR A 433 -17.09 11.88 -11.35
CA THR A 433 -17.09 11.72 -9.89
C THR A 433 -15.68 11.87 -9.35
N LEU A 434 -15.48 12.79 -8.41
CA LEU A 434 -14.19 13.01 -7.74
C LEU A 434 -14.06 12.16 -6.48
N LEU A 435 -15.17 12.00 -5.75
CA LEU A 435 -15.22 11.29 -4.48
C LEU A 435 -16.62 10.67 -4.27
N ARG A 436 -16.66 9.47 -3.69
CA ARG A 436 -17.87 8.84 -3.15
C ARG A 436 -17.55 8.26 -1.77
N CYS A 437 -18.31 8.67 -0.77
CA CYS A 437 -18.12 8.34 0.65
C CYS A 437 -19.34 7.56 1.14
N VAL A 438 -19.13 6.37 1.68
CA VAL A 438 -20.18 5.50 2.24
C VAL A 438 -19.64 4.77 3.45
N GLY A 439 -20.45 4.64 4.51
CA GLY A 439 -20.05 3.95 5.74
C GLY A 439 -20.19 2.42 5.74
N TRP A 440 -20.59 1.77 4.63
CA TRP A 440 -21.08 0.38 4.62
C TRP A 440 -20.59 -0.44 3.43
N LEU A 441 -20.16 -1.69 3.68
CA LEU A 441 -19.66 -2.61 2.66
C LEU A 441 -20.79 -3.09 1.74
N SER A 442 -21.89 -3.54 2.33
CA SER A 442 -23.10 -3.98 1.62
C SER A 442 -24.34 -3.61 2.41
N ARG A 443 -25.42 -3.30 1.69
CA ARG A 443 -26.76 -3.04 2.23
C ARG A 443 -27.83 -3.80 1.44
N ASP A 444 -28.93 -4.07 2.12
CA ASP A 444 -30.11 -4.79 1.64
C ASP A 444 -31.38 -3.93 1.52
N ASP A 445 -31.33 -2.68 1.98
CA ASP A 445 -32.41 -1.68 1.96
C ASP A 445 -32.29 -0.66 0.81
N LEU A 446 -31.47 -0.93 -0.21
CA LEU A 446 -31.18 0.04 -1.27
C LEU A 446 -32.27 0.08 -2.35
N ALA A 447 -32.89 1.25 -2.54
CA ALA A 447 -33.82 1.48 -3.65
C ALA A 447 -33.18 1.29 -5.03
N THR A 448 -31.85 1.36 -5.14
CA THR A 448 -31.10 1.12 -6.38
C THR A 448 -30.65 -0.32 -6.61
N ARG A 449 -30.78 -1.23 -5.63
CA ARG A 449 -30.40 -2.66 -5.78
C ARG A 449 -31.12 -3.54 -4.73
N PRO A 450 -31.91 -4.57 -5.13
CA PRO A 450 -32.57 -5.47 -4.18
C PRO A 450 -31.59 -6.45 -3.52
N GLY A 451 -31.85 -6.76 -2.24
CA GLY A 451 -31.03 -7.70 -1.45
C GLY A 451 -29.63 -7.16 -1.13
N GLY A 452 -28.74 -7.97 -0.56
CA GLY A 452 -27.33 -7.62 -0.33
C GLY A 452 -26.40 -8.10 -1.45
N ALA A 453 -25.30 -7.38 -1.69
CA ALA A 453 -24.22 -7.80 -2.61
C ALA A 453 -23.09 -8.56 -1.88
N GLY A 454 -22.94 -8.31 -0.57
CA GLY A 454 -22.03 -8.99 0.35
C GLY A 454 -22.50 -8.87 1.81
N PRO A 455 -21.65 -9.17 2.80
CA PRO A 455 -22.00 -9.07 4.22
C PRO A 455 -22.37 -7.65 4.66
N THR A 456 -23.43 -7.51 5.45
CA THR A 456 -23.90 -6.21 5.98
C THR A 456 -23.00 -5.70 7.12
N ALA A 457 -21.82 -5.18 6.75
CA ALA A 457 -20.82 -4.64 7.67
C ALA A 457 -20.67 -3.12 7.52
N SER A 458 -20.41 -2.43 8.65
CA SER A 458 -19.91 -1.05 8.64
C SER A 458 -18.43 -1.05 8.22
N CYS A 459 -18.05 -0.20 7.27
CA CYS A 459 -16.65 0.09 6.99
C CYS A 459 -16.07 1.06 8.02
N CYS A 460 -16.89 1.95 8.57
CA CYS A 460 -16.45 2.93 9.54
C CYS A 460 -16.39 2.36 10.96
N ALA A 461 -15.21 1.91 11.37
CA ALA A 461 -14.83 1.79 12.78
C ALA A 461 -14.26 3.13 13.29
N ARG A 462 -15.09 4.19 13.37
CA ARG A 462 -14.70 5.45 14.04
C ARG A 462 -14.79 5.29 15.56
N PRO A 463 -13.69 5.42 16.32
CA PRO A 463 -13.76 5.55 17.78
C PRO A 463 -14.60 6.78 18.16
N ARG A 464 -15.41 6.68 19.20
CA ARG A 464 -16.16 7.85 19.69
C ARG A 464 -15.24 8.78 20.48
N SER A 465 -15.16 10.02 20.01
CA SER A 465 -14.62 11.21 20.70
C SER A 465 -13.18 11.16 21.23
N THR A 466 -12.25 11.67 20.43
CA THR A 466 -11.24 12.65 20.89
C THR A 466 -11.25 13.86 19.95
N ALA A 467 -10.82 15.02 20.44
CA ALA A 467 -10.78 16.26 19.66
C ALA A 467 -9.59 16.27 18.68
N PRO A 468 -9.66 16.95 17.53
CA PRO A 468 -8.56 17.00 16.58
C PRO A 468 -7.32 17.68 17.19
N PRO A 469 -6.11 17.13 17.00
CA PRO A 469 -4.88 17.79 17.43
C PRO A 469 -4.64 19.07 16.61
N ALA A 470 -4.11 20.11 17.25
CA ALA A 470 -3.90 21.40 16.61
C ALA A 470 -2.91 21.33 15.43
N SER A 471 -3.21 22.07 14.37
CA SER A 471 -2.38 22.17 13.16
C SER A 471 -0.99 22.72 13.45
N LEU A 472 0.05 21.94 13.15
CA LEU A 472 1.45 22.35 13.22
C LEU A 472 1.85 23.25 12.04
N ASP A 473 1.33 24.48 12.05
CA ASP A 473 1.68 25.54 11.12
C ASP A 473 3.13 26.00 11.36
N ARG A 474 4.10 25.42 10.65
CA ARG A 474 5.49 25.90 10.65
C ARG A 474 5.63 27.12 9.74
N ALA A 475 5.20 28.26 10.26
CA ALA A 475 5.37 29.56 9.63
C ALA A 475 6.85 29.82 9.24
N ALA A 476 7.09 30.08 7.97
CA ALA A 476 8.42 30.46 7.47
C ALA A 476 8.76 31.89 7.92
N SER A 477 9.76 32.04 8.78
CA SER A 477 10.19 33.33 9.30
C SER A 477 10.89 34.16 8.22
N ARG A 478 10.37 35.38 7.98
CA ARG A 478 11.12 36.47 7.36
C ARG A 478 11.19 37.63 8.36
N PRO A 479 12.35 38.28 8.54
CA PRO A 479 12.50 39.33 9.53
C PRO A 479 11.76 40.61 9.10
N ARG A 480 11.16 41.28 10.08
CA ARG A 480 10.84 42.71 9.99
C ARG A 480 11.43 43.44 11.19
N THR A 481 11.87 44.66 10.92
CA THR A 481 12.67 45.48 11.83
C THR A 481 11.84 46.16 12.91
N SER A 482 12.55 46.61 13.95
CA SER A 482 12.09 47.41 15.09
C SER A 482 11.10 48.54 14.74
N LEU A 483 10.18 48.82 15.67
CA LEU A 483 10.21 50.10 16.42
C LEU A 483 9.28 50.14 17.66
N ARG A 484 9.49 51.22 18.43
CA ARG A 484 8.85 51.72 19.68
C ARG A 484 7.33 51.98 19.54
N SER A 485 6.52 52.15 20.60
CA SER A 485 6.63 51.87 22.05
C SER A 485 5.28 52.16 22.78
N THR A 486 5.19 51.85 24.08
CA THR A 486 4.37 52.55 25.11
C THR A 486 2.88 52.91 24.85
N ALA A 487 1.95 52.29 25.58
CA ALA A 487 0.92 53.01 26.38
C ALA A 487 0.14 52.09 27.37
N THR A 488 -0.19 52.69 28.51
CA THR A 488 -0.71 52.19 29.80
C THR A 488 -2.21 51.82 29.92
N CYS A 489 -2.47 50.68 30.58
CA CYS A 489 -3.22 50.52 31.86
C CYS A 489 -4.79 50.66 31.95
N SER A 490 -5.32 50.17 33.09
CA SER A 490 -6.72 50.16 33.61
C SER A 490 -7.73 49.20 32.92
N SER A 491 -8.71 48.56 33.60
CA SER A 491 -9.00 48.37 35.04
C SER A 491 -9.89 47.13 35.34
N ARG A 492 -9.98 46.72 36.63
CA ARG A 492 -10.84 45.67 37.25
C ARG A 492 -12.20 46.25 37.75
N PRO A 493 -13.10 45.53 38.49
CA PRO A 493 -13.27 44.07 38.80
C PRO A 493 -14.66 43.57 38.24
N SER A 494 -15.55 42.69 38.80
CA SER A 494 -15.71 41.95 40.06
C SER A 494 -16.77 40.82 39.99
N ARG A 495 -16.58 39.64 40.63
CA ARG A 495 -17.53 38.94 41.56
C ARG A 495 -17.01 37.58 42.07
N VAL A 496 -17.51 37.12 43.23
CA VAL A 496 -17.01 36.01 44.10
C VAL A 496 -18.17 35.44 44.95
N PRO A 497 -18.31 34.10 45.14
CA PRO A 497 -18.00 33.38 46.41
C PRO A 497 -17.18 32.08 46.17
N ARG A 498 -16.31 31.51 47.03
CA ARG A 498 -16.09 31.40 48.50
C ARG A 498 -16.62 30.11 49.18
N THR A 499 -15.70 29.15 49.41
CA THR A 499 -15.53 28.25 50.59
C THR A 499 -14.09 27.66 50.49
N ALA A 500 -13.19 27.80 51.49
CA ALA A 500 -13.05 27.08 52.78
C ALA A 500 -12.45 25.65 52.61
N THR A 501 -11.48 25.13 53.39
CA THR A 501 -10.92 25.58 54.70
C THR A 501 -9.56 24.90 55.05
N ARG A 502 -8.67 25.58 55.82
CA ARG A 502 -7.65 25.05 56.80
C ARG A 502 -6.52 24.11 56.28
N SER A 503 -5.32 23.99 56.90
CA SER A 503 -4.67 24.72 58.02
C SER A 503 -3.12 24.66 57.96
N CYS A 504 -2.45 25.68 58.54
CA CYS A 504 -1.42 25.67 59.61
C CYS A 504 -0.43 24.47 59.77
N CYS A 505 0.84 24.62 60.22
CA CYS A 505 1.61 25.80 60.68
C CYS A 505 3.15 25.56 60.72
N ALA A 506 3.89 26.53 61.30
CA ALA A 506 5.35 26.67 61.55
C ALA A 506 6.11 25.43 62.15
N SER A 507 7.46 25.37 62.31
CA SER A 507 8.38 26.45 62.76
C SER A 507 9.92 26.23 62.66
N SER A 508 10.64 27.24 62.14
CA SER A 508 11.77 27.97 62.79
C SER A 508 13.12 27.23 63.12
N PRO A 509 14.18 27.82 63.79
CA PRO A 509 15.48 28.00 63.10
C PRO A 509 16.85 27.91 63.90
N ARG A 510 18.00 27.92 63.16
CA ARG A 510 19.40 28.31 63.61
C ARG A 510 20.08 27.42 64.70
N PRO A 511 21.38 27.61 65.09
CA PRO A 511 22.60 28.13 64.41
C PRO A 511 23.86 27.20 64.54
N ARG A 512 25.07 27.70 64.17
CA ARG A 512 26.44 27.12 64.40
C ARG A 512 27.07 27.67 65.74
N PRO A 513 28.40 27.64 66.05
CA PRO A 513 29.60 26.89 65.55
C PRO A 513 30.62 26.40 66.65
N SER A 514 31.75 25.77 66.23
CA SER A 514 33.16 25.87 66.74
C SER A 514 33.92 24.52 66.59
N SER A 515 35.26 24.40 66.56
CA SER A 515 36.34 25.28 67.08
C SER A 515 37.66 25.28 66.22
N ARG A 516 38.71 25.93 66.77
CA ARG A 516 40.07 26.28 66.24
C ARG A 516 41.03 25.06 66.16
N SER A 517 42.19 25.02 65.46
CA SER A 517 42.89 25.85 64.42
C SER A 517 43.95 24.95 63.67
N THR A 518 45.19 25.24 63.20
CA THR A 518 46.19 26.33 63.35
C THR A 518 47.34 26.26 62.29
N ARG A 519 47.96 27.42 61.93
CA ARG A 519 49.34 27.66 61.37
C ARG A 519 50.11 26.58 60.56
N ARG A 520 50.42 26.85 59.26
CA ARG A 520 51.78 27.21 58.72
C ARG A 520 51.77 27.37 57.18
N SER A 521 52.90 27.82 56.60
CA SER A 521 53.10 28.24 55.19
C SER A 521 54.15 27.32 54.47
N PRO A 522 54.64 27.57 53.22
CA PRO A 522 55.03 26.52 52.24
C PRO A 522 56.57 26.40 52.05
N PRO A 523 57.20 26.09 50.87
CA PRO A 523 56.84 25.32 49.65
C PRO A 523 57.93 24.28 49.20
N ARG A 524 57.84 23.78 47.95
CA ARG A 524 58.95 23.42 47.01
C ARG A 524 59.67 22.04 47.08
N GLN A 525 60.35 21.74 45.95
CA GLN A 525 61.29 20.63 45.62
C GLN A 525 60.63 19.26 45.38
N SER A 526 61.10 18.37 44.49
CA SER A 526 62.04 18.38 43.33
C SER A 526 61.69 17.13 42.46
N GLY A 527 62.17 16.84 41.25
CA GLY A 527 63.12 17.50 40.35
C GLY A 527 64.18 16.54 39.76
N SER A 528 63.87 15.77 38.70
CA SER A 528 64.81 15.05 37.80
C SER A 528 64.04 14.24 36.73
N THR A 529 64.49 14.00 35.48
CA THR A 529 65.55 14.67 34.68
C THR A 529 65.20 14.71 33.17
N ARG A 530 65.90 15.59 32.45
CA ARG A 530 65.87 15.94 31.00
C ARG A 530 66.82 15.05 30.15
N PRO A 531 67.01 15.24 28.80
CA PRO A 531 66.13 15.79 27.73
C PRO A 531 66.19 15.05 26.35
N ARG A 532 65.45 15.61 25.37
CA ARG A 532 65.63 15.56 23.88
C ARG A 532 67.09 15.58 23.37
N TRP A 533 67.35 15.12 22.13
CA TRP A 533 67.55 15.95 20.90
C TRP A 533 68.11 15.20 19.65
N TRP A 534 67.95 15.84 18.48
CA TRP A 534 68.64 15.62 17.18
C TRP A 534 68.35 14.33 16.38
N ALA A 535 68.89 14.25 15.14
CA ALA A 535 68.14 13.75 13.99
C ALA A 535 68.96 13.22 12.78
N ARG A 536 68.24 12.50 11.90
CA ARG A 536 68.43 12.35 10.44
C ARG A 536 69.52 11.38 9.89
N LEU A 537 69.20 10.86 8.69
CA LEU A 537 70.05 10.38 7.58
C LEU A 537 70.48 8.88 7.46
N MET A 538 70.17 8.35 6.26
CA MET A 538 70.88 7.34 5.43
C MET A 538 71.02 5.86 5.85
N GLY A 539 70.91 4.95 4.85
CA GLY A 539 71.93 3.90 4.72
C GLY A 539 71.58 2.45 4.29
N ARG A 540 70.99 2.22 3.10
CA ARG A 540 71.23 1.08 2.14
C ARG A 540 71.51 -0.39 2.59
N CYS A 541 70.96 -1.34 1.79
CA CYS A 541 71.42 -2.73 1.51
C CYS A 541 71.18 -3.82 2.59
N VAL A 542 70.55 -5.00 2.33
CA VAL A 542 70.93 -6.17 1.45
C VAL A 542 72.15 -6.93 2.02
N PRO A 543 72.16 -8.29 2.22
CA PRO A 543 71.46 -9.40 1.52
C PRO A 543 70.58 -10.31 2.44
N ALA A 544 69.85 -11.38 2.08
CA ALA A 544 69.73 -12.32 0.93
C ALA A 544 70.56 -13.64 0.96
N ARG A 545 69.88 -14.81 1.14
CA ARG A 545 70.22 -16.22 0.78
C ARG A 545 69.03 -17.13 1.21
N SER A 546 68.40 -18.04 0.44
CA SER A 546 68.83 -19.28 -0.28
C SER A 546 68.83 -20.54 0.63
N ALA A 547 68.50 -21.78 0.20
CA ALA A 547 68.29 -22.35 -1.14
C ALA A 547 67.62 -23.78 -1.15
N ARG A 548 67.26 -24.27 -2.35
CA ARG A 548 67.26 -25.70 -2.85
C ARG A 548 66.23 -26.70 -2.24
N CYS A 549 65.48 -27.51 -3.01
CA CYS A 549 65.76 -28.61 -3.99
C CYS A 549 66.11 -29.96 -3.31
N GLY A 550 65.63 -31.14 -3.75
CA GLY A 550 64.81 -31.50 -4.92
C GLY A 550 64.24 -32.94 -4.89
N SER A 551 63.86 -33.50 -6.05
CA SER A 551 63.10 -34.77 -6.23
C SER A 551 63.90 -36.07 -5.95
N PRO A 552 63.21 -37.24 -5.92
CA PRO A 552 63.41 -38.21 -7.02
C PRO A 552 62.11 -38.85 -7.57
N ALA A 553 62.24 -39.82 -8.48
CA ALA A 553 61.14 -40.48 -9.21
C ALA A 553 61.06 -42.00 -8.92
N GLY A 554 59.96 -42.65 -9.31
CA GLY A 554 59.77 -44.11 -9.25
C GLY A 554 58.43 -44.53 -9.88
N SER A 555 58.36 -45.72 -10.50
CA SER A 555 57.18 -46.13 -11.28
C SER A 555 56.81 -47.60 -11.16
N SER A 556 55.51 -47.91 -11.26
CA SER A 556 54.99 -49.11 -11.95
C SER A 556 53.48 -48.97 -12.20
N ARG A 557 52.91 -49.81 -13.08
CA ARG A 557 51.50 -49.77 -13.52
C ARG A 557 50.74 -51.01 -13.04
N ARG A 558 49.43 -50.89 -12.74
CA ARG A 558 48.43 -51.96 -13.03
C ARG A 558 46.99 -51.44 -13.17
N HIS A 559 46.40 -51.78 -14.32
CA HIS A 559 45.00 -51.90 -14.77
C HIS A 559 43.84 -50.95 -14.38
N ARG A 560 43.18 -50.49 -15.47
CA ARG A 560 41.72 -50.40 -15.73
C ARG A 560 40.84 -49.49 -14.83
N ARG A 561 40.53 -48.30 -15.36
CA ARG A 561 39.31 -47.53 -15.02
C ARG A 561 38.09 -48.03 -15.82
N PRO A 562 36.89 -48.13 -15.23
CA PRO A 562 35.61 -48.17 -15.96
C PRO A 562 35.18 -46.79 -16.48
N ALA A 563 34.11 -46.73 -17.27
CA ALA A 563 33.68 -45.54 -18.01
C ALA A 563 32.48 -44.77 -17.38
N PRO A 564 32.35 -43.45 -17.62
CA PRO A 564 31.14 -42.69 -17.31
C PRO A 564 30.10 -42.79 -18.44
N CYS A 565 28.81 -42.85 -18.11
CA CYS A 565 27.74 -43.04 -19.09
C CYS A 565 26.97 -41.75 -19.44
N ARG A 566 27.05 -41.37 -20.72
CA ARG A 566 26.02 -40.70 -21.55
C ARG A 566 25.34 -39.41 -21.03
N ARG A 567 25.78 -38.26 -21.59
CA ARG A 567 24.87 -37.25 -22.17
C ARG A 567 25.09 -37.20 -23.69
N PRO A 568 24.07 -37.12 -24.55
CA PRO A 568 24.26 -36.93 -25.99
C PRO A 568 24.53 -35.46 -26.35
N ARG A 569 25.50 -35.23 -27.25
CA ARG A 569 25.65 -34.00 -28.06
C ARG A 569 25.51 -34.38 -29.54
N CYS A 570 25.06 -33.46 -30.38
CA CYS A 570 25.02 -33.63 -31.85
C CYS A 570 25.75 -32.46 -32.54
N HIS A 571 26.61 -32.74 -33.52
CA HIS A 571 27.29 -31.71 -34.34
C HIS A 571 27.57 -32.17 -35.79
N ARG A 572 26.98 -31.42 -36.74
CA ARG A 572 27.46 -31.00 -38.08
C ARG A 572 27.79 -32.00 -39.22
N MET A 573 27.21 -31.64 -40.39
CA MET A 573 27.76 -31.66 -41.78
C MET A 573 27.91 -33.01 -42.53
N PRO A 574 27.93 -33.03 -43.90
CA PRO A 574 27.46 -32.07 -44.92
C PRO A 574 26.58 -32.73 -46.06
N LEU A 575 26.43 -32.05 -47.22
CA LEU A 575 25.64 -32.42 -48.43
C LEU A 575 26.34 -33.49 -49.33
N PRO A 576 25.63 -34.22 -50.25
CA PRO A 576 25.46 -33.75 -51.66
C PRO A 576 24.22 -34.27 -52.50
N THR A 577 23.97 -33.58 -53.64
CA THR A 577 23.44 -33.99 -55.00
C THR A 577 22.31 -35.03 -55.28
N GLU A 578 21.29 -34.56 -56.04
CA GLU A 578 20.68 -35.10 -57.29
C GLU A 578 19.91 -36.47 -57.43
N VAL A 579 18.60 -36.38 -57.81
CA VAL A 579 17.89 -36.92 -59.03
C VAL A 579 18.10 -38.42 -59.44
N PRO A 580 17.05 -39.27 -59.79
CA PRO A 580 15.87 -38.96 -60.64
C PRO A 580 14.47 -39.67 -60.43
N ARG A 581 13.43 -39.06 -61.05
CA ARG A 581 12.24 -39.61 -61.79
C ARG A 581 11.16 -40.58 -61.21
N ARG A 582 9.91 -40.06 -61.22
CA ARG A 582 8.60 -40.62 -61.73
C ARG A 582 8.00 -41.86 -61.01
N ILE A 583 6.70 -42.18 -61.08
CA ILE A 583 5.48 -41.73 -61.82
C ILE A 583 4.39 -41.45 -60.73
N GLY A 584 3.39 -40.54 -60.74
CA GLY A 584 2.57 -39.80 -61.72
C GLY A 584 1.09 -39.87 -61.22
N GLY A 585 0.15 -38.95 -61.45
CA GLY A 585 0.14 -37.63 -62.10
C GLY A 585 -1.27 -36.97 -62.05
N ARG A 586 -1.42 -35.75 -62.61
CA ARG A 586 -2.64 -34.87 -62.63
C ARG A 586 -3.10 -34.36 -61.24
N GLY A 587 -3.52 -33.12 -60.98
CA GLY A 587 -3.75 -31.90 -61.77
C GLY A 587 -5.05 -31.21 -61.29
N SER A 588 -5.22 -29.87 -61.18
CA SER A 588 -4.29 -28.74 -61.36
C SER A 588 -4.90 -27.40 -60.84
N ARG A 589 -4.05 -26.45 -60.38
CA ARG A 589 -4.34 -25.00 -60.14
C ARG A 589 -5.35 -24.69 -59.01
N SER A 590 -5.38 -23.51 -58.37
CA SER A 590 -4.58 -22.27 -58.53
C SER A 590 -4.21 -21.64 -57.16
N ARG A 591 -3.31 -20.65 -57.14
CA ARG A 591 -2.95 -19.81 -55.96
C ARG A 591 -3.34 -18.34 -56.20
N TYR A 592 -3.48 -17.56 -55.12
CA TYR A 592 -3.44 -16.09 -55.15
C TYR A 592 -2.17 -15.55 -54.44
N PRO A 593 -1.67 -14.33 -54.77
CA PRO A 593 -0.32 -13.85 -54.41
C PRO A 593 -0.29 -12.73 -53.33
N PRO A 594 0.92 -12.29 -52.88
CA PRO A 594 1.10 -11.25 -51.86
C PRO A 594 1.48 -9.84 -52.40
N LYS A 595 1.43 -8.85 -51.49
CA LYS A 595 1.99 -7.46 -51.46
C LYS A 595 2.71 -6.88 -52.72
N GLY A 596 2.39 -5.62 -53.10
CA GLY A 596 3.30 -4.77 -53.91
C GLY A 596 2.80 -3.40 -54.42
N GLN A 597 2.93 -2.35 -53.60
CA GLN A 597 3.25 -0.91 -53.90
C GLN A 597 2.91 -0.13 -55.22
N LEU A 598 2.71 1.20 -55.02
CA LEU A 598 3.14 2.39 -55.82
C LEU A 598 2.19 3.17 -56.81
N LEU A 599 2.20 4.51 -56.60
CA LEU A 599 2.05 5.68 -57.51
C LEU A 599 0.72 6.48 -57.74
N SER A 600 0.86 7.80 -57.47
CA SER A 600 0.30 9.02 -58.13
C SER A 600 -1.21 9.37 -58.26
N ARG A 601 -1.64 10.40 -57.47
CA ARG A 601 -2.42 11.66 -57.80
C ARG A 601 -3.77 11.58 -58.58
N PRO A 602 -4.61 12.67 -58.68
CA PRO A 602 -4.50 14.06 -58.22
C PRO A 602 -5.68 14.56 -57.32
N LYS A 603 -6.01 15.87 -57.33
CA LYS A 603 -7.04 16.58 -56.51
C LYS A 603 -8.37 16.80 -57.25
N SER A 604 -9.51 16.84 -56.54
CA SER A 604 -10.63 17.83 -56.72
C SER A 604 -11.75 17.62 -55.67
N ALA A 605 -12.80 18.46 -55.68
CA ALA A 605 -13.88 18.59 -54.68
C ALA A 605 -15.12 19.28 -55.34
N PRO A 606 -16.26 19.60 -54.65
CA PRO A 606 -17.09 18.87 -53.66
C PRO A 606 -18.63 18.99 -53.94
N ILE A 607 -19.51 18.63 -52.96
CA ILE A 607 -20.96 19.01 -52.83
C ILE A 607 -21.92 18.30 -53.85
N PRO A 608 -23.26 18.11 -53.63
CA PRO A 608 -24.17 18.57 -52.56
C PRO A 608 -24.94 17.51 -51.73
N LEU A 609 -25.67 18.02 -50.73
CA LEU A 609 -26.73 17.36 -49.95
C LEU A 609 -28.06 17.24 -50.73
N THR A 610 -28.92 16.30 -50.35
CA THR A 610 -30.39 16.44 -50.48
C THR A 610 -31.13 15.96 -49.22
N ARG A 611 -32.12 16.74 -48.76
CA ARG A 611 -33.07 16.35 -47.71
C ARG A 611 -34.24 15.58 -48.33
N ARG A 612 -34.74 14.55 -47.65
CA ARG A 612 -36.16 14.14 -47.56
C ARG A 612 -36.34 13.48 -46.17
N SER A 613 -37.11 14.00 -45.22
CA SER A 613 -38.52 14.45 -45.16
C SER A 613 -39.36 13.40 -44.44
N SER A 614 -40.15 13.84 -43.46
CA SER A 614 -40.94 13.01 -42.54
C SER A 614 -41.99 12.15 -43.24
N ALA A 615 -42.34 11.02 -42.61
CA ALA A 615 -43.62 10.35 -42.77
C ALA A 615 -44.02 9.75 -41.42
N GLU A 616 -45.10 10.25 -40.84
CA GLU A 616 -45.78 9.65 -39.68
C GLU A 616 -46.61 8.45 -40.16
N PHE A 617 -46.90 7.48 -39.29
CA PHE A 617 -48.19 6.77 -39.33
C PHE A 617 -48.59 6.27 -37.95
N ALA A 618 -49.90 6.11 -37.75
CA ALA A 618 -50.55 6.22 -36.44
C ALA A 618 -50.72 4.90 -35.65
N PHE A 619 -51.20 5.07 -34.41
CA PHE A 619 -51.62 4.00 -33.49
C PHE A 619 -52.74 3.10 -34.04
N ALA A 620 -52.77 1.85 -33.54
CA ALA A 620 -54.00 1.05 -33.47
C ALA A 620 -54.03 0.25 -32.15
N ASN A 621 -55.06 0.47 -31.32
CA ASN A 621 -55.41 -0.41 -30.20
C ASN A 621 -56.23 -1.62 -30.72
N PRO A 622 -56.31 -2.72 -29.93
CA PRO A 622 -57.63 -3.04 -29.40
C PRO A 622 -57.67 -3.53 -27.94
N LEU A 623 -58.84 -3.35 -27.33
CA LEU A 623 -59.30 -3.85 -26.03
C LEU A 623 -60.66 -4.57 -26.26
N PRO A 624 -61.28 -5.26 -25.28
CA PRO A 624 -60.73 -6.15 -24.25
C PRO A 624 -61.57 -7.47 -24.09
N ARG A 625 -61.33 -8.20 -22.97
CA ARG A 625 -62.22 -9.22 -22.35
C ARG A 625 -62.48 -10.56 -23.07
N ARG A 626 -62.10 -11.65 -22.40
CA ARG A 626 -63.08 -12.45 -21.62
C ARG A 626 -62.40 -13.31 -20.54
N SER A 627 -63.19 -13.68 -19.53
CA SER A 627 -62.76 -14.42 -18.33
C SER A 627 -63.00 -15.92 -18.46
N ARG A 628 -62.22 -16.72 -17.72
CA ARG A 628 -62.67 -18.01 -17.16
C ARG A 628 -62.15 -18.16 -15.73
N HIS A 629 -63.00 -18.64 -14.84
CA HIS A 629 -62.65 -18.99 -13.47
C HIS A 629 -62.12 -20.42 -13.41
N VAL A 630 -61.15 -20.66 -12.53
CA VAL A 630 -61.04 -21.93 -11.80
C VAL A 630 -60.96 -21.57 -10.32
N ARG A 631 -61.74 -22.27 -9.50
CA ARG A 631 -61.82 -22.12 -8.03
C ARG A 631 -61.65 -23.52 -7.42
N THR A 632 -61.57 -23.60 -6.10
CA THR A 632 -61.42 -24.82 -5.28
C THR A 632 -60.07 -25.54 -5.38
N ARG A 633 -59.56 -26.18 -4.31
CA ARG A 633 -60.11 -26.39 -2.95
C ARG A 633 -59.08 -26.05 -1.87
N LEU A 634 -59.56 -25.75 -0.66
CA LEU A 634 -58.75 -25.55 0.54
C LEU A 634 -59.47 -26.19 1.74
N THR A 635 -58.77 -27.07 2.45
CA THR A 635 -59.14 -27.74 3.71
C THR A 635 -57.81 -28.03 4.43
N ALA A 636 -57.52 -27.57 5.66
CA ALA A 636 -58.24 -27.74 6.94
C ALA A 636 -58.15 -29.20 7.46
N ALA A 637 -57.84 -29.48 8.74
CA ALA A 637 -57.41 -28.60 9.85
C ALA A 637 -56.93 -29.39 11.09
N ILE A 638 -56.26 -28.71 12.04
CA ILE A 638 -56.21 -28.95 13.51
C ILE A 638 -55.70 -30.31 14.05
N GLY A 639 -54.56 -30.24 14.77
CA GLY A 639 -54.51 -30.50 16.22
C GLY A 639 -54.27 -31.92 16.78
N VAL A 640 -53.33 -32.02 17.74
CA VAL A 640 -53.50 -32.51 19.13
C VAL A 640 -52.12 -32.49 19.83
N ALA A 641 -52.08 -32.35 21.16
CA ALA A 641 -50.86 -32.33 21.95
C ALA A 641 -50.93 -33.27 23.16
N ALA A 642 -49.75 -33.68 23.64
CA ALA A 642 -49.42 -34.29 24.94
C ALA A 642 -50.06 -35.64 25.34
N LEU A 643 -49.20 -36.62 25.65
CA LEU A 643 -49.33 -37.42 26.88
C LEU A 643 -47.95 -37.97 27.31
N LEU A 644 -47.73 -38.05 28.62
CA LEU A 644 -46.53 -38.55 29.28
C LEU A 644 -46.73 -39.99 29.75
N ALA A 645 -45.66 -40.78 29.79
CA ALA A 645 -45.58 -42.02 30.55
C ALA A 645 -44.18 -42.16 31.16
N LEU A 646 -44.09 -42.63 32.41
CA LEU A 646 -42.84 -42.72 33.17
C LEU A 646 -42.18 -44.11 33.01
N VAL A 647 -40.85 -44.13 33.02
CA VAL A 647 -40.06 -45.23 33.61
C VAL A 647 -38.99 -44.60 34.50
N GLY A 648 -38.96 -44.98 35.78
CA GLY A 648 -37.96 -44.51 36.74
C GLY A 648 -36.89 -45.55 37.01
N VAL A 649 -35.64 -45.12 37.13
CA VAL A 649 -34.48 -45.92 37.57
C VAL A 649 -33.71 -45.06 38.58
N PRO A 650 -33.30 -45.58 39.75
CA PRO A 650 -32.76 -44.75 40.83
C PRO A 650 -31.36 -44.20 40.51
N LEU A 651 -31.13 -42.92 40.81
CA LEU A 651 -29.80 -42.33 40.79
C LEU A 651 -29.01 -42.78 42.02
N VAL A 652 -27.94 -43.55 41.80
CA VAL A 652 -26.80 -43.57 42.72
C VAL A 652 -26.02 -42.27 42.49
N ALA A 653 -25.88 -41.45 43.53
CA ALA A 653 -25.19 -40.16 43.47
C ALA A 653 -23.66 -40.33 43.44
N ALA A 654 -23.11 -40.58 42.25
CA ALA A 654 -21.68 -40.47 41.99
C ALA A 654 -21.20 -39.01 42.14
N PRO A 655 -19.95 -38.76 42.59
CA PRO A 655 -19.47 -37.41 42.90
C PRO A 655 -19.43 -36.52 41.65
N VAL A 656 -20.18 -35.41 41.69
CA VAL A 656 -20.42 -34.49 40.57
C VAL A 656 -19.11 -33.94 39.98
N ALA A 657 -18.11 -33.65 40.82
CA ALA A 657 -16.81 -33.12 40.43
C ALA A 657 -16.09 -33.94 39.33
N GLY A 658 -16.31 -35.27 39.28
CA GLY A 658 -15.72 -36.12 38.25
C GLY A 658 -16.33 -35.93 36.86
N ARG A 659 -17.60 -35.48 36.76
CA ARG A 659 -18.28 -35.24 35.48
C ARG A 659 -17.95 -33.89 34.88
N ASP A 660 -17.84 -32.86 35.70
CA ASP A 660 -17.50 -31.51 35.21
C ASP A 660 -16.05 -31.43 34.75
N ALA A 661 -15.13 -32.13 35.42
CA ALA A 661 -13.73 -32.24 34.98
C ALA A 661 -13.59 -33.02 33.65
N ALA A 662 -14.32 -34.14 33.49
CA ALA A 662 -14.34 -34.89 32.23
C ALA A 662 -14.90 -34.03 31.08
N ARG A 663 -16.04 -33.37 31.32
CA ARG A 663 -16.71 -32.50 30.34
C ARG A 663 -15.86 -31.30 29.94
N ALA A 664 -15.14 -30.68 30.88
CA ALA A 664 -14.19 -29.62 30.56
C ALA A 664 -13.01 -30.13 29.70
N GLY A 665 -12.59 -31.38 29.91
CA GLY A 665 -11.62 -32.06 29.04
C GLY A 665 -12.17 -32.30 27.63
N ASP A 666 -13.42 -32.78 27.51
CA ASP A 666 -14.10 -32.99 26.23
C ASP A 666 -14.29 -31.68 25.45
N ASP A 667 -14.75 -30.61 26.11
CA ASP A 667 -14.93 -29.28 25.52
C ASP A 667 -13.59 -28.66 25.10
N ALA A 668 -12.53 -28.81 25.91
CA ALA A 668 -11.18 -28.37 25.57
C ALA A 668 -10.62 -29.14 24.36
N ARG A 669 -10.91 -30.44 24.27
CA ARG A 669 -10.49 -31.30 23.16
C ARG A 669 -11.26 -30.96 21.87
N ALA A 670 -12.56 -30.72 21.95
CA ALA A 670 -13.36 -30.27 20.82
C ALA A 670 -12.85 -28.91 20.28
N ARG A 671 -12.44 -28.01 21.18
CA ARG A 671 -11.83 -26.71 20.81
C ARG A 671 -10.46 -26.87 20.13
N HIS A 672 -9.61 -27.78 20.61
CA HIS A 672 -8.35 -28.14 19.93
C HIS A 672 -8.60 -28.63 18.50
N ASP A 673 -9.47 -29.64 18.34
CA ASP A 673 -9.71 -30.26 17.03
C ASP A 673 -10.40 -29.29 16.05
N ALA A 674 -11.24 -28.38 16.54
CA ALA A 674 -11.81 -27.29 15.74
C ALA A 674 -10.74 -26.31 15.21
N ILE A 675 -9.77 -25.91 16.05
CA ILE A 675 -8.68 -25.01 15.63
C ILE A 675 -7.73 -25.74 14.66
N VAL A 676 -7.43 -27.02 14.90
CA VAL A 676 -6.63 -27.84 13.97
C VAL A 676 -7.34 -28.03 12.63
N ALA A 677 -8.65 -28.30 12.62
CA ALA A 677 -9.44 -28.42 11.39
C ALA A 677 -9.58 -27.09 10.63
N HIS A 678 -9.58 -25.96 11.35
CA HIS A 678 -9.58 -24.62 10.76
C HIS A 678 -8.27 -24.36 9.97
N TRP A 679 -7.12 -24.85 10.45
CA TRP A 679 -5.82 -24.70 9.80
C TRP A 679 -5.57 -25.70 8.67
N THR A 680 -6.30 -25.51 7.57
CA THR A 680 -5.99 -26.18 6.31
C THR A 680 -4.59 -25.81 5.80
N GLU A 681 -3.95 -26.71 5.04
CA GLU A 681 -2.67 -26.46 4.38
C GLU A 681 -2.67 -25.16 3.57
N ALA A 682 -3.77 -24.85 2.88
CA ALA A 682 -3.92 -23.61 2.11
C ALA A 682 -3.83 -22.37 3.01
N ARG A 683 -4.51 -22.37 4.17
CA ARG A 683 -4.46 -21.27 5.14
C ARG A 683 -3.05 -21.10 5.73
N LEU A 684 -2.44 -22.18 6.20
CA LEU A 684 -1.09 -22.15 6.77
C LEU A 684 -0.02 -21.70 5.76
N ARG A 685 -0.13 -22.10 4.48
CA ARG A 685 0.74 -21.60 3.39
C ARG A 685 0.47 -20.14 3.00
N SER A 686 -0.71 -19.61 3.28
CA SER A 686 -1.09 -18.23 2.99
C SER A 686 -0.83 -17.25 4.14
N ALA A 687 -0.52 -17.76 5.33
CA ALA A 687 -0.33 -16.96 6.55
C ALA A 687 0.82 -15.96 6.39
N LEU A 688 0.55 -14.70 6.73
CA LEU A 688 1.48 -13.59 6.50
C LEU A 688 2.42 -13.40 7.71
N PRO A 689 3.72 -13.13 7.50
CA PRO A 689 4.59 -12.71 8.59
C PRO A 689 4.17 -11.34 9.13
N ARG A 690 3.94 -11.21 10.45
CA ARG A 690 3.64 -9.90 11.10
C ARG A 690 4.94 -9.10 11.28
N ASP A 691 5.44 -8.54 10.18
CA ASP A 691 6.68 -7.75 10.09
C ASP A 691 6.52 -6.35 10.71
N LEU A 692 6.88 -6.18 11.99
CA LEU A 692 6.80 -4.88 12.67
C LEU A 692 8.10 -4.06 12.54
N HIS A 693 8.02 -3.02 11.71
CA HIS A 693 9.13 -2.10 11.43
C HIS A 693 8.80 -0.69 11.89
N VAL A 694 9.48 -0.22 12.94
CA VAL A 694 9.28 1.15 13.45
C VAL A 694 9.90 2.17 12.47
N PRO A 695 9.17 3.22 12.05
CA PRO A 695 9.74 4.31 11.25
C PRO A 695 10.84 5.05 12.01
N ARG A 696 11.88 5.51 11.31
CA ARG A 696 12.92 6.37 11.94
C ARG A 696 12.32 7.72 12.33
N GLY A 697 12.07 7.89 13.64
CA GLY A 697 11.90 9.21 14.23
C GLY A 697 13.17 10.06 14.08
N ASN A 698 13.04 11.39 14.16
CA ASN A 698 14.15 12.33 14.02
C ASN A 698 15.06 12.35 15.26
N ALA A 699 15.80 11.26 15.49
CA ALA A 699 16.86 11.17 16.49
C ALA A 699 18.24 11.18 15.81
N LEU A 700 19.03 12.22 16.06
CA LEU A 700 20.42 12.31 15.59
C LEU A 700 21.34 11.46 16.50
N GLY A 701 21.40 10.16 16.23
CA GLY A 701 22.32 9.22 16.89
C GLY A 701 23.54 8.90 16.03
N HIS A 702 24.76 9.00 16.58
CA HIS A 702 25.97 8.63 15.87
C HIS A 702 26.11 7.11 15.71
N SER A 703 26.44 6.66 14.49
CA SER A 703 26.78 5.27 14.21
C SER A 703 28.16 4.92 14.80
N ASN A 704 28.18 4.26 15.96
CA ASN A 704 29.39 3.59 16.44
C ASN A 704 29.79 2.48 15.46
N LYS A 705 31.10 2.32 15.23
CA LYS A 705 31.63 1.29 14.31
C LYS A 705 31.38 -0.11 14.88
N PRO A 706 31.15 -1.13 14.03
CA PRO A 706 31.05 -2.51 14.50
C PRO A 706 32.34 -2.95 15.22
N SER A 707 32.20 -3.48 16.44
CA SER A 707 33.28 -4.19 17.12
C SER A 707 33.47 -5.56 16.48
N GLY A 708 34.73 -5.95 16.24
CA GLY A 708 35.06 -7.23 15.62
C GLY A 708 34.77 -8.40 16.55
N GLY A 709 33.79 -9.23 16.19
CA GLY A 709 33.46 -10.49 16.84
C GLY A 709 32.78 -11.43 15.84
N SER A 710 32.85 -12.74 16.08
CA SER A 710 32.27 -13.77 15.21
C SER A 710 30.75 -13.84 15.35
N SER A 711 30.06 -12.82 14.84
CA SER A 711 28.59 -12.76 14.84
C SER A 711 28.01 -13.60 13.70
N VAL A 712 26.93 -14.32 13.99
CA VAL A 712 26.11 -15.02 12.99
C VAL A 712 24.89 -14.15 12.71
N THR A 713 24.61 -13.91 11.42
CA THR A 713 23.44 -13.16 10.98
C THR A 713 22.60 -14.04 10.05
N GLY A 714 21.57 -14.66 10.62
CA GLY A 714 20.52 -15.33 9.85
C GLY A 714 20.98 -16.56 9.08
N ALA A 715 21.48 -17.58 9.79
CA ALA A 715 21.85 -18.88 9.23
C ALA A 715 20.92 -19.99 9.75
N SER A 716 20.66 -21.03 8.94
CA SER A 716 19.89 -22.21 9.36
C SER A 716 20.64 -23.01 10.45
N TRP A 717 19.90 -23.56 11.42
CA TRP A 717 20.43 -24.26 12.59
C TRP A 717 20.57 -25.77 12.33
N THR A 718 21.80 -26.22 12.06
CA THR A 718 22.07 -27.61 11.63
C THR A 718 22.54 -28.57 12.73
N LYS A 719 22.51 -28.16 14.01
CA LYS A 719 23.12 -28.92 15.12
C LYS A 719 22.12 -29.69 15.99
N GLY A 720 20.82 -29.51 15.79
CA GLY A 720 19.79 -30.14 16.62
C GLY A 720 19.83 -29.69 18.08
N GLY A 721 19.62 -30.63 19.01
CA GLY A 721 19.50 -30.32 20.44
C GLY A 721 18.16 -29.67 20.80
N LEU A 722 17.94 -29.39 22.08
CA LEU A 722 16.63 -29.03 22.60
C LEU A 722 15.98 -27.81 21.93
N ILE A 723 16.76 -26.80 21.54
CA ILE A 723 16.24 -25.62 20.83
C ILE A 723 15.48 -25.94 19.53
N LEU A 724 15.84 -27.03 18.84
CA LEU A 724 15.17 -27.48 17.63
C LEU A 724 13.76 -28.02 17.94
N HIS A 725 13.63 -28.80 19.01
CA HIS A 725 12.38 -29.43 19.40
C HIS A 725 11.45 -28.45 20.15
N ALA A 726 12.01 -27.63 21.05
CA ALA A 726 11.25 -26.67 21.85
C ALA A 726 10.77 -25.45 21.05
N SER A 727 11.44 -25.07 19.95
CA SER A 727 11.01 -23.93 19.11
C SER A 727 10.17 -24.37 17.93
N GLY A 728 9.12 -23.60 17.66
CA GLY A 728 8.15 -23.89 16.61
C GLY A 728 7.60 -22.66 15.93
N LYS A 729 6.75 -22.92 14.92
CA LYS A 729 5.96 -21.89 14.24
C LYS A 729 4.64 -21.67 14.97
N VAL A 730 4.26 -20.41 15.09
CA VAL A 730 2.98 -19.95 15.64
C VAL A 730 2.13 -19.44 14.49
N TYR A 731 0.90 -19.96 14.35
CA TYR A 731 -0.08 -19.49 13.39
C TYR A 731 -1.34 -19.03 14.12
N PHE A 732 -1.92 -17.90 13.70
CA PHE A 732 -3.05 -17.29 14.40
C PHE A 732 -3.86 -16.39 13.47
N GLU A 733 -5.09 -16.05 13.85
CA GLU A 733 -5.94 -15.09 13.15
C GLU A 733 -6.21 -13.84 14.00
N MET A 734 -5.99 -12.68 13.39
CA MET A 734 -6.12 -11.36 14.01
C MET A 734 -6.48 -10.35 12.93
N ALA A 735 -7.39 -9.41 13.23
CA ALA A 735 -7.98 -8.47 12.25
C ALA A 735 -8.49 -9.17 10.95
N GLY A 736 -9.08 -10.37 11.09
CA GLY A 736 -9.60 -11.16 9.97
C GLY A 736 -8.54 -11.76 9.03
N SER A 737 -7.25 -11.61 9.35
CA SER A 737 -6.11 -12.11 8.55
C SER A 737 -5.39 -13.25 9.27
N ALA A 738 -4.86 -14.20 8.49
CA ALA A 738 -4.02 -15.29 8.99
C ALA A 738 -2.55 -14.86 9.03
N TRP A 739 -1.91 -15.07 10.18
CA TRP A 739 -0.55 -14.61 10.48
C TRP A 739 0.37 -15.77 10.87
N VAL A 740 1.68 -15.56 10.72
CA VAL A 740 2.73 -16.48 11.18
C VAL A 740 3.81 -15.74 11.99
N CYS A 741 4.13 -16.33 13.14
CA CYS A 741 5.20 -15.98 14.07
C CYS A 741 6.01 -17.25 14.44
N SER A 742 6.91 -17.12 15.40
CA SER A 742 7.59 -18.19 16.12
C SER A 742 7.18 -18.22 17.59
N GLY A 743 7.53 -19.30 18.27
CA GLY A 743 7.42 -19.40 19.72
C GLY A 743 8.26 -20.56 20.26
N THR A 744 8.38 -20.65 21.57
CA THR A 744 9.20 -21.68 22.23
C THR A 744 8.53 -22.20 23.50
N ALA A 745 8.54 -23.52 23.68
CA ALA A 745 8.10 -24.17 24.92
C ALA A 745 8.91 -23.65 26.12
N ALA A 746 8.21 -22.99 27.04
CA ALA A 746 8.75 -22.45 28.28
C ALA A 746 8.70 -23.51 29.38
N ASP A 747 9.69 -23.53 30.28
CA ASP A 747 9.58 -24.29 31.53
C ASP A 747 8.36 -23.78 32.30
N ASP A 748 7.53 -24.69 32.83
CA ASP A 748 6.42 -24.35 33.73
C ASP A 748 6.34 -25.34 34.91
N THR A 749 5.27 -25.28 35.71
CA THR A 749 5.20 -25.92 37.04
C THR A 749 4.02 -26.86 37.25
N ARG A 750 3.20 -27.13 36.22
CA ARG A 750 1.94 -27.90 36.36
C ARG A 750 1.82 -29.03 35.33
N THR A 751 0.74 -29.79 35.45
CA THR A 751 0.37 -30.87 34.52
C THR A 751 -0.98 -30.58 33.87
N GLY A 752 -1.15 -31.01 32.62
CA GLY A 752 -2.39 -30.88 31.84
C GLY A 752 -2.45 -29.72 30.84
N TYR A 753 -1.45 -28.83 30.83
CA TYR A 753 -1.21 -27.82 29.81
C TYR A 753 0.31 -27.57 29.74
N SER A 754 0.76 -26.71 28.82
CA SER A 754 2.13 -26.17 28.81
C SER A 754 2.16 -24.68 28.45
N LEU A 755 3.28 -24.01 28.71
CA LEU A 755 3.51 -22.63 28.26
C LEU A 755 4.32 -22.53 26.96
N VAL A 756 3.93 -21.61 26.08
CA VAL A 756 4.71 -21.20 24.90
C VAL A 756 4.96 -19.69 24.96
N LEU A 757 6.23 -19.30 25.03
CA LEU A 757 6.67 -17.92 24.88
C LEU A 757 6.49 -17.46 23.43
N THR A 758 5.92 -16.27 23.22
CA THR A 758 5.86 -15.59 21.92
C THR A 758 5.84 -14.07 22.10
N ALA A 759 5.78 -13.28 21.01
CA ALA A 759 5.68 -11.82 21.09
C ALA A 759 4.24 -11.38 21.37
N GLY A 760 4.07 -10.21 21.99
CA GLY A 760 2.76 -9.61 22.28
C GLY A 760 1.87 -9.50 21.04
N HIS A 761 2.44 -9.03 19.93
CA HIS A 761 1.78 -8.90 18.63
C HIS A 761 1.38 -10.23 17.97
N CYS A 762 1.86 -11.36 18.49
CA CYS A 762 1.46 -12.71 18.07
C CYS A 762 0.33 -13.29 18.95
N ALA A 763 -0.18 -12.52 19.93
CA ALA A 763 -1.17 -12.93 20.92
C ALA A 763 -2.30 -11.91 21.15
N TYR A 764 -2.08 -10.61 20.92
CA TYR A 764 -3.07 -9.54 21.08
C TYR A 764 -2.84 -8.42 20.05
N ASP A 765 -3.91 -7.77 19.58
CA ASP A 765 -3.82 -6.60 18.72
C ASP A 765 -3.80 -5.31 19.54
N GLU A 766 -2.64 -4.65 19.56
CA GLU A 766 -2.37 -3.46 20.34
C GLU A 766 -2.98 -2.17 19.76
N THR A 767 -3.56 -2.25 18.55
CA THR A 767 -4.14 -1.11 17.83
C THR A 767 -5.67 -1.14 17.91
N ASP A 768 -6.28 -2.22 17.43
CA ASP A 768 -7.74 -2.37 17.34
C ASP A 768 -8.36 -2.97 18.61
N GLY A 769 -7.54 -3.65 19.44
CA GLY A 769 -7.94 -4.27 20.69
C GLY A 769 -8.59 -5.64 20.52
N GLY A 770 -7.87 -6.70 20.90
CA GLY A 770 -8.44 -8.04 20.97
C GLY A 770 -7.38 -9.14 20.93
N PHE A 771 -7.69 -10.29 21.51
CA PHE A 771 -6.78 -11.44 21.49
C PHE A 771 -6.77 -12.15 20.13
N ALA A 772 -5.64 -12.74 19.80
CA ALA A 772 -5.51 -13.64 18.67
C ALA A 772 -6.49 -14.82 18.79
N THR A 773 -7.07 -15.19 17.65
CA THR A 773 -8.00 -16.31 17.53
C THR A 773 -7.35 -17.45 16.74
N ASN A 774 -7.91 -18.66 16.84
CA ASN A 774 -7.41 -19.84 16.13
C ASN A 774 -5.90 -20.06 16.31
N TRP A 775 -5.37 -19.88 17.52
CA TRP A 775 -3.93 -19.88 17.77
C TRP A 775 -3.37 -21.31 17.84
N LEU A 776 -2.39 -21.62 17.00
CA LEU A 776 -1.80 -22.93 16.75
C LEU A 776 -0.26 -22.88 16.81
N PHE A 777 0.35 -23.77 17.58
CA PHE A 777 1.80 -23.96 17.66
C PHE A 777 2.23 -25.29 17.01
N ILE A 778 3.31 -25.25 16.24
CA ILE A 778 3.93 -26.41 15.59
C ILE A 778 5.43 -26.44 15.95
N PRO A 779 5.84 -27.20 16.99
CA PRO A 779 7.25 -27.39 17.34
C PRO A 779 8.00 -28.17 16.25
N ASP A 780 9.32 -27.93 16.14
CA ASP A 780 10.22 -28.69 15.26
C ASP A 780 9.76 -28.72 13.79
N PHE A 781 9.39 -27.54 13.26
CA PHE A 781 8.91 -27.41 11.89
C PHE A 781 10.01 -27.69 10.86
N ASP A 782 11.29 -27.47 11.23
CA ASP A 782 12.46 -27.72 10.36
C ASP A 782 12.61 -29.22 10.02
N SER A 783 12.47 -30.11 11.01
CA SER A 783 12.60 -31.56 10.79
C SER A 783 11.48 -32.16 9.92
N ALA A 784 10.33 -31.49 9.81
CA ALA A 784 9.20 -31.91 8.98
C ALA A 784 8.32 -30.70 8.57
N PRO A 785 8.73 -29.92 7.54
CA PRO A 785 8.08 -28.67 7.15
C PRO A 785 6.81 -28.93 6.32
N THR A 786 5.82 -29.52 6.98
CA THR A 786 4.50 -29.87 6.42
C THR A 786 3.41 -29.05 7.10
N PHE A 787 2.34 -28.79 6.36
CA PHE A 787 1.22 -27.97 6.82
C PHE A 787 0.02 -28.83 7.26
N THR A 788 0.29 -30.00 7.85
CA THR A 788 -0.73 -30.88 8.44
C THR A 788 -0.22 -31.51 9.73
N CYS A 789 -1.00 -31.42 10.81
CA CYS A 789 -0.57 -31.82 12.16
C CYS A 789 -0.29 -33.33 12.31
N ALA A 790 -0.81 -34.18 11.43
CA ALA A 790 -0.46 -35.60 11.41
C ALA A 790 0.97 -35.86 10.87
N SER A 791 1.49 -34.98 10.02
CA SER A 791 2.74 -35.17 9.26
C SER A 791 3.90 -34.27 9.69
N THR A 792 3.70 -33.35 10.66
CA THR A 792 4.80 -32.66 11.36
C THR A 792 5.58 -33.64 12.24
N ALA A 793 6.69 -33.21 12.88
CA ALA A 793 7.52 -34.08 13.71
C ALA A 793 6.76 -34.60 14.95
N TRP A 794 6.17 -33.70 15.74
CA TRP A 794 5.54 -34.00 17.04
C TRP A 794 4.01 -33.80 17.08
N GLY A 795 3.45 -33.11 16.09
CA GLY A 795 2.03 -32.73 16.03
C GLY A 795 1.83 -31.22 16.03
N CYS A 796 0.73 -30.78 16.63
CA CYS A 796 0.39 -29.38 16.86
C CYS A 796 -0.25 -29.20 18.23
N TRP A 797 -0.23 -27.99 18.77
CA TRP A 797 -0.86 -27.60 20.02
C TRP A 797 -1.66 -26.30 19.83
N THR A 798 -2.70 -26.08 20.62
CA THR A 798 -3.62 -24.92 20.45
C THR A 798 -3.79 -24.15 21.75
N ALA A 799 -3.83 -22.82 21.70
CA ALA A 799 -4.01 -22.02 22.91
C ALA A 799 -5.43 -22.17 23.48
N GLN A 800 -5.50 -22.48 24.76
CA GLN A 800 -6.73 -22.36 25.56
C GLN A 800 -6.89 -20.91 26.05
N ALA A 801 -5.77 -20.30 26.45
CA ALA A 801 -5.66 -18.91 26.88
C ALA A 801 -4.40 -18.24 26.31
N LEU A 802 -4.47 -16.94 26.09
CA LEU A 802 -3.35 -16.06 25.74
C LEU A 802 -3.20 -14.99 26.84
N VAL A 803 -1.98 -14.77 27.32
CA VAL A 803 -1.69 -13.87 28.43
C VAL A 803 -0.68 -12.81 28.01
N VAL A 804 -1.04 -11.54 28.18
CA VAL A 804 -0.29 -10.37 27.70
C VAL A 804 -0.17 -9.27 28.76
N ASP A 805 0.87 -8.45 28.63
CA ASP A 805 1.14 -7.26 29.47
C ASP A 805 0.13 -6.13 29.19
N SER A 806 -0.33 -5.40 30.21
CA SER A 806 -1.29 -4.30 30.04
C SER A 806 -0.70 -3.10 29.30
N GLY A 807 0.60 -2.83 29.49
CA GLY A 807 1.35 -1.84 28.75
C GLY A 807 1.46 -2.19 27.27
N TYR A 808 1.47 -3.48 26.91
CA TYR A 808 1.31 -3.90 25.52
C TYR A 808 -0.14 -3.69 25.03
N ALA A 809 -1.12 -4.26 25.74
CA ALA A 809 -2.52 -4.28 25.32
C ALA A 809 -3.19 -2.89 25.26
N THR A 810 -2.61 -1.88 25.91
CA THR A 810 -3.09 -0.47 25.91
C THR A 810 -2.22 0.48 25.09
N ALA A 811 -1.23 -0.02 24.34
CA ALA A 811 -0.28 0.85 23.62
C ALA A 811 -0.92 1.72 22.52
N GLY A 812 -2.04 1.31 21.93
CA GLY A 812 -2.72 2.06 20.86
C GLY A 812 -1.95 2.08 19.54
N GLY A 813 -1.24 1.00 19.24
CA GLY A 813 -0.32 0.86 18.10
C GLY A 813 1.14 0.66 18.51
N PHE A 814 1.94 0.10 17.60
CA PHE A 814 3.31 -0.35 17.86
C PHE A 814 4.34 0.78 18.07
N ASN A 815 4.31 1.38 19.26
CA ASN A 815 5.20 2.46 19.71
C ASN A 815 6.17 1.99 20.81
N THR A 816 6.91 2.90 21.44
CA THR A 816 7.85 2.58 22.55
C THR A 816 7.20 1.74 23.65
N GLN A 817 5.96 2.05 24.06
CA GLN A 817 5.23 1.30 25.09
C GLN A 817 4.92 -0.14 24.64
N ALA A 818 4.61 -0.34 23.36
CA ALA A 818 4.46 -1.69 22.80
C ALA A 818 5.82 -2.42 22.81
N THR A 819 6.87 -1.84 22.22
CA THR A 819 8.18 -2.49 22.04
C THR A 819 8.89 -2.93 23.33
N VAL A 820 8.62 -2.29 24.47
CA VAL A 820 9.19 -2.72 25.77
C VAL A 820 8.39 -3.87 26.42
N ASN A 821 7.12 -4.02 26.03
CA ASN A 821 6.15 -4.96 26.59
C ASN A 821 5.72 -6.06 25.60
N ASP A 822 6.33 -6.14 24.41
CA ASP A 822 5.95 -7.05 23.32
C ASP A 822 6.36 -8.51 23.58
N PHE A 823 5.85 -9.08 24.67
CA PHE A 823 5.97 -10.48 25.06
C PHE A 823 4.61 -11.02 25.50
N ALA A 824 4.40 -12.31 25.28
CA ALA A 824 3.18 -13.02 25.63
C ALA A 824 3.48 -14.48 25.96
N PHE A 825 2.59 -15.09 26.75
CA PHE A 825 2.58 -16.52 26.97
C PHE A 825 1.25 -17.11 26.49
N ALA A 826 1.33 -18.10 25.60
CA ALA A 826 0.20 -18.93 25.23
C ALA A 826 0.14 -20.16 26.14
N VAL A 827 -1.00 -20.34 26.79
CA VAL A 827 -1.33 -21.53 27.59
C VAL A 827 -1.93 -22.55 26.64
N VAL A 828 -1.17 -23.59 26.29
CA VAL A 828 -1.60 -24.63 25.34
C VAL A 828 -2.08 -25.87 26.07
N GLY A 829 -3.26 -26.39 25.69
CA GLY A 829 -3.80 -27.63 26.26
C GLY A 829 -3.11 -28.89 25.72
N PRO A 830 -3.63 -30.08 26.04
CA PRO A 830 -3.17 -31.33 25.43
C PRO A 830 -3.30 -31.29 23.90
N GLY A 831 -2.29 -31.80 23.21
CA GLY A 831 -2.12 -31.69 21.75
C GLY A 831 -1.27 -32.82 21.18
N GLY A 832 -0.36 -32.49 20.26
CA GLY A 832 0.45 -33.46 19.53
C GLY A 832 -0.36 -34.25 18.50
N LYS A 833 0.26 -35.27 17.87
CA LYS A 833 -0.36 -36.02 16.75
C LYS A 833 -1.72 -36.66 17.06
N ALA A 834 -1.95 -37.00 18.33
CA ALA A 834 -3.20 -37.61 18.79
C ALA A 834 -4.11 -36.64 19.56
N GLY A 835 -3.71 -35.37 19.77
CA GLY A 835 -4.50 -34.34 20.47
C GLY A 835 -4.66 -34.58 21.99
N ASN A 836 -3.72 -35.24 22.64
CA ASN A 836 -3.79 -35.64 24.05
C ASN A 836 -2.44 -35.58 24.82
N ALA A 837 -1.37 -35.08 24.20
CA ALA A 837 -0.04 -35.01 24.80
C ALA A 837 0.28 -33.60 25.34
N GLN A 838 0.89 -33.51 26.52
CA GLN A 838 1.42 -32.25 27.09
C GLN A 838 2.70 -31.85 26.32
N LEU A 839 2.86 -30.56 25.96
CA LEU A 839 3.89 -30.10 25.00
C LEU A 839 5.30 -30.21 25.58
N ASP A 840 5.55 -29.62 26.75
CA ASP A 840 6.85 -29.64 27.43
C ASP A 840 7.32 -31.09 27.70
N ALA A 841 6.40 -31.95 28.14
CA ALA A 841 6.66 -33.39 28.32
C ALA A 841 6.93 -34.15 27.00
N THR A 842 6.56 -33.59 25.85
CA THR A 842 6.74 -34.20 24.52
C THR A 842 8.01 -33.72 23.80
N VAL A 843 8.27 -32.41 23.80
CA VAL A 843 9.39 -31.81 23.03
C VAL A 843 10.47 -31.19 23.91
N GLY A 844 10.26 -31.17 25.23
CA GLY A 844 11.08 -30.46 26.20
C GLY A 844 10.81 -28.95 26.21
N SER A 845 11.37 -28.28 27.22
CA SER A 845 11.16 -26.87 27.50
C SER A 845 12.47 -26.14 27.85
N LEU A 846 12.44 -24.80 27.76
CA LEU A 846 13.56 -23.93 28.12
C LEU A 846 13.20 -22.97 29.25
N GLY A 847 14.10 -22.86 30.23
CA GLY A 847 13.95 -21.97 31.38
C GLY A 847 14.12 -20.50 31.03
N LEU A 848 13.53 -19.64 31.86
CA LEU A 848 13.52 -18.19 31.69
C LEU A 848 14.33 -17.50 32.79
N ALA A 849 14.91 -16.34 32.45
CA ALA A 849 15.48 -15.42 33.42
C ALA A 849 14.92 -14.01 33.22
N PHE A 850 14.23 -13.53 34.25
CA PHE A 850 13.65 -12.19 34.34
C PHE A 850 14.63 -11.16 34.93
N ALA A 851 15.88 -11.58 35.17
CA ALA A 851 17.00 -10.71 35.50
C ALA A 851 17.66 -10.20 34.20
N GLY A 852 17.78 -8.87 34.06
CA GLY A 852 18.28 -8.25 32.84
C GLY A 852 19.73 -8.62 32.50
N LEU A 853 19.98 -8.93 31.23
CA LEU A 853 21.31 -9.19 30.69
C LEU A 853 22.22 -7.95 30.74
N GLY A 854 23.53 -8.17 30.64
CA GLY A 854 24.51 -7.09 30.49
C GLY A 854 24.60 -6.60 29.05
N SER A 855 24.87 -5.30 28.86
CA SER A 855 25.32 -4.79 27.56
C SER A 855 26.62 -5.50 27.17
N GLY A 856 26.69 -6.08 25.97
CA GLY A 856 27.81 -6.90 25.52
C GLY A 856 27.72 -8.38 25.86
N SER A 857 26.70 -8.83 26.60
CA SER A 857 26.40 -10.28 26.75
C SER A 857 26.15 -10.90 25.38
N VAL A 858 26.79 -12.04 25.11
CA VAL A 858 26.54 -12.82 23.89
C VAL A 858 25.26 -13.64 24.09
N VAL A 859 24.37 -13.60 23.10
CA VAL A 859 23.16 -14.42 23.02
C VAL A 859 23.04 -15.08 21.66
N ASP A 860 22.30 -16.18 21.61
CA ASP A 860 21.84 -16.83 20.38
C ASP A 860 20.31 -16.65 20.26
N ALA A 861 19.88 -15.91 19.25
CA ALA A 861 18.48 -15.61 18.94
C ALA A 861 17.96 -16.51 17.82
N PHE A 862 16.85 -17.21 18.06
CA PHE A 862 16.29 -18.24 17.15
C PHE A 862 14.92 -17.84 16.60
N GLY A 863 14.51 -18.40 15.47
CA GLY A 863 13.14 -18.28 14.94
C GLY A 863 12.97 -18.82 13.52
N TYR A 864 11.73 -18.80 13.01
CA TYR A 864 11.35 -19.25 11.67
C TYR A 864 10.96 -18.07 10.75
N PRO A 865 11.93 -17.24 10.29
CA PRO A 865 11.65 -16.12 9.40
C PRO A 865 11.01 -16.60 8.08
N ALA A 866 9.94 -15.93 7.66
CA ALA A 866 9.07 -16.34 6.55
C ALA A 866 8.97 -15.29 5.43
N ALA A 867 9.90 -14.33 5.38
CA ALA A 867 9.92 -13.26 4.39
C ALA A 867 11.30 -13.08 3.72
N GLY A 868 11.33 -12.30 2.64
CA GLY A 868 12.57 -11.88 1.98
C GLY A 868 13.40 -13.03 1.41
N LYS A 869 14.53 -13.33 2.05
CA LYS A 869 15.45 -14.43 1.67
C LYS A 869 15.08 -15.78 2.29
N TYR A 870 14.13 -15.82 3.23
CA TYR A 870 13.75 -17.02 3.97
C TYR A 870 12.40 -17.57 3.52
N HIS A 871 12.16 -18.83 3.83
CA HIS A 871 10.96 -19.56 3.40
C HIS A 871 10.10 -20.07 4.58
N GLY A 872 10.50 -19.78 5.82
CA GLY A 872 9.76 -20.21 7.02
C GLY A 872 9.72 -21.72 7.20
N ASN A 873 10.73 -22.45 6.73
CA ASN A 873 10.90 -23.89 6.95
C ASN A 873 12.00 -24.12 7.99
N ASP A 874 13.21 -23.67 7.67
CA ASP A 874 14.41 -23.75 8.50
C ASP A 874 14.25 -23.00 9.84
N LEU A 875 14.70 -23.61 10.93
CA LEU A 875 14.99 -22.90 12.18
C LEU A 875 16.23 -22.05 11.95
N THR A 876 16.08 -20.74 11.91
CA THR A 876 17.17 -19.78 11.68
C THR A 876 17.68 -19.24 13.01
N TYR A 877 18.98 -18.91 13.08
CA TYR A 877 19.57 -18.23 14.22
C TYR A 877 20.49 -17.05 13.87
N CYS A 878 20.60 -16.14 14.82
CA CYS A 878 21.57 -15.05 14.89
C CYS A 878 22.33 -15.17 16.21
N ALA A 879 23.63 -14.87 16.23
CA ALA A 879 24.45 -14.99 17.43
C ALA A 879 25.41 -13.80 17.56
N GLY A 880 25.55 -13.23 18.75
CA GLY A 880 26.47 -12.11 18.96
C GLY A 880 26.21 -11.31 20.25
N PRO A 881 27.04 -10.29 20.52
CA PRO A 881 26.85 -9.41 21.66
C PRO A 881 25.64 -8.50 21.48
N ILE A 882 24.79 -8.40 22.51
CA ILE A 882 23.66 -7.45 22.53
C ILE A 882 24.13 -6.03 22.87
N SER A 883 23.42 -5.03 22.35
CA SER A 883 23.58 -3.62 22.71
C SER A 883 22.24 -3.01 23.14
N PRO A 884 22.21 -2.00 24.02
CA PRO A 884 20.99 -1.23 24.27
C PRO A 884 20.52 -0.52 22.99
N ASP A 885 19.21 -0.47 22.76
CA ASP A 885 18.66 0.20 21.57
C ASP A 885 18.65 1.72 21.71
N SER A 886 19.66 2.38 21.15
CA SER A 886 19.77 3.84 21.17
C SER A 886 18.68 4.57 20.39
N LEU A 887 17.91 3.89 19.54
CA LEU A 887 16.76 4.47 18.83
C LEU A 887 15.46 4.41 19.65
N ASN A 888 15.40 3.53 20.67
CA ASN A 888 14.29 3.37 21.61
C ASN A 888 14.70 3.75 23.04
N GLY A 889 15.46 4.85 23.19
CA GLY A 889 15.85 5.39 24.51
C GLY A 889 16.76 4.47 25.36
N ASN A 890 17.37 3.46 24.76
CA ASN A 890 18.08 2.34 25.40
C ASN A 890 17.16 1.40 26.20
N LEU A 891 15.85 1.42 25.99
CA LEU A 891 14.87 0.66 26.77
C LEU A 891 14.85 -0.83 26.41
N THR A 892 15.02 -1.18 25.14
CA THR A 892 15.06 -2.55 24.60
C THR A 892 16.51 -3.02 24.32
N TRP A 893 16.67 -4.29 23.94
CA TRP A 893 17.93 -4.80 23.37
C TRP A 893 17.89 -4.78 21.84
N GLY A 894 19.07 -4.62 21.22
CA GLY A 894 19.31 -4.87 19.80
C GLY A 894 20.46 -5.84 19.60
N LEU A 895 20.32 -6.73 18.61
CA LEU A 895 21.29 -7.74 18.20
C LEU A 895 21.54 -7.64 16.69
N SER A 896 22.80 -7.71 16.26
CA SER A 896 23.16 -7.80 14.84
C SER A 896 22.56 -9.07 14.23
N CYS A 897 21.55 -8.91 13.38
CA CYS A 897 20.73 -10.01 12.87
C CYS A 897 19.96 -9.56 11.63
N ASP A 898 19.77 -10.45 10.66
CA ASP A 898 18.99 -10.20 9.44
C ASP A 898 17.87 -11.22 9.22
N MET A 899 17.35 -11.82 10.30
CA MET A 899 16.04 -12.49 10.30
C MET A 899 14.92 -11.48 10.01
N THR A 900 13.84 -11.95 9.40
CA THR A 900 12.65 -11.15 9.02
C THR A 900 11.40 -11.67 9.75
N GLY A 901 10.27 -10.97 9.60
CA GLY A 901 8.96 -11.39 10.12
C GLY A 901 8.65 -12.88 9.87
N GLY A 902 7.92 -13.46 10.82
CA GLY A 902 7.88 -14.90 11.07
C GLY A 902 8.84 -15.35 12.17
N SER A 903 10.00 -14.68 12.35
CA SER A 903 10.89 -14.95 13.49
C SER A 903 10.37 -14.40 14.82
N SER A 904 9.38 -13.50 14.80
CA SER A 904 8.78 -12.85 15.97
C SER A 904 8.37 -13.85 17.05
N GLY A 905 8.63 -13.57 18.32
CA GLY A 905 8.37 -14.48 19.44
C GLY A 905 9.40 -15.60 19.61
N GLY A 906 10.32 -15.79 18.65
CA GLY A 906 11.45 -16.70 18.79
C GLY A 906 12.47 -16.21 19.84
N PRO A 907 13.15 -17.12 20.56
CA PRO A 907 13.78 -16.82 21.85
C PRO A 907 15.20 -16.28 21.70
N TRP A 908 15.64 -15.45 22.65
CA TRP A 908 17.05 -15.06 22.81
C TRP A 908 17.65 -15.78 24.02
N LEU A 909 18.61 -16.66 23.77
CA LEU A 909 19.22 -17.53 24.77
C LEU A 909 20.55 -16.97 25.28
N ALA A 910 20.62 -16.74 26.58
CA ALA A 910 21.87 -16.53 27.30
C ALA A 910 22.48 -17.86 27.76
N GLY A 911 23.82 -17.93 27.83
CA GLY A 911 24.54 -19.13 28.27
C GLY A 911 24.36 -20.34 27.36
N PHE A 912 24.03 -20.12 26.09
CA PHE A 912 23.61 -21.16 25.16
C PHE A 912 24.72 -22.18 24.84
N ASN A 913 24.40 -23.47 25.02
CA ASN A 913 25.28 -24.58 24.69
C ASN A 913 24.84 -25.23 23.37
N ALA A 914 25.60 -24.96 22.32
CA ALA A 914 25.35 -25.42 20.96
C ALA A 914 25.47 -26.94 20.72
N SER A 915 25.88 -27.76 21.70
CA SER A 915 25.86 -29.23 21.59
C SER A 915 24.66 -29.89 22.27
N THR A 916 24.02 -29.22 23.24
CA THR A 916 22.79 -29.70 23.90
C THR A 916 21.54 -28.98 23.42
N GLY A 917 21.71 -27.82 22.77
CA GLY A 917 20.61 -26.93 22.39
C GLY A 917 19.92 -26.29 23.60
N ARG A 918 20.58 -26.24 24.78
CA ARG A 918 20.04 -25.62 26.00
C ARG A 918 20.65 -24.24 26.25
N GLY A 919 19.83 -23.32 26.73
CA GLY A 919 20.21 -21.99 27.23
C GLY A 919 19.03 -21.39 27.98
N THR A 920 19.18 -20.19 28.53
CA THR A 920 18.11 -19.53 29.31
C THR A 920 17.52 -18.37 28.51
N MET A 921 16.19 -18.33 28.37
CA MET A 921 15.49 -17.26 27.65
C MET A 921 15.49 -15.96 28.46
N SER A 922 15.97 -14.86 27.86
CA SER A 922 16.07 -13.55 28.53
C SER A 922 15.63 -12.36 27.66
N SER A 923 15.20 -12.64 26.42
CA SER A 923 14.50 -11.75 25.50
C SER A 923 13.89 -12.59 24.37
N LEU A 924 13.27 -11.95 23.38
CA LEU A 924 12.74 -12.58 22.17
C LEU A 924 12.82 -11.64 20.97
N ASN A 925 12.68 -12.17 19.76
CA ASN A 925 12.56 -11.37 18.54
C ASN A 925 11.23 -10.61 18.56
N SER A 926 11.26 -9.28 18.61
CA SER A 926 10.05 -8.44 18.63
C SER A 926 9.94 -7.58 17.36
N TYR A 927 10.95 -6.77 17.04
CA TYR A 927 10.83 -5.78 15.96
C TYR A 927 12.15 -5.45 15.24
N GLY A 928 12.02 -4.72 14.13
CA GLY A 928 13.13 -4.13 13.39
C GLY A 928 12.96 -2.63 13.15
N TYR A 929 14.00 -1.99 12.64
CA TYR A 929 13.95 -0.64 12.06
C TYR A 929 14.16 -0.70 10.56
N SER A 930 13.37 0.06 9.80
CA SER A 930 13.51 0.15 8.34
C SER A 930 14.94 0.55 7.95
N GLY A 931 15.60 -0.33 7.17
CA GLY A 931 16.97 -0.13 6.69
C GLY A 931 18.08 -0.44 7.70
N ILE A 932 17.80 -1.12 8.82
CA ILE A 932 18.81 -1.59 9.78
C ILE A 932 18.81 -3.12 9.82
N ARG A 933 20.00 -3.74 9.75
CA ARG A 933 20.18 -5.20 9.91
C ARG A 933 20.42 -5.56 11.38
N ALA A 934 19.42 -5.29 12.20
CA ALA A 934 19.40 -5.68 13.60
C ALA A 934 17.98 -6.10 13.99
N MET A 935 17.89 -7.13 14.84
CA MET A 935 16.66 -7.58 15.48
C MET A 935 16.62 -7.00 16.89
N TYR A 936 15.46 -6.59 17.35
CA TYR A 936 15.27 -5.95 18.65
C TYR A 936 14.27 -6.72 19.50
N GLY A 937 14.46 -6.68 20.83
CA GLY A 937 13.72 -7.47 21.79
C GLY A 937 13.49 -6.76 23.13
N PRO A 938 12.35 -7.02 23.81
CA PRO A 938 12.06 -6.45 25.12
C PRO A 938 13.03 -6.99 26.18
N LYS A 939 13.31 -6.18 27.21
CA LYS A 939 14.12 -6.62 28.35
C LYS A 939 13.23 -7.32 29.35
N PHE A 940 13.43 -8.63 29.53
CA PHE A 940 12.66 -9.38 30.52
C PHE A 940 12.93 -8.82 31.92
N ASN A 941 11.84 -8.57 32.65
CA ASN A 941 11.83 -7.83 33.90
C ASN A 941 10.65 -8.28 34.78
N ALA A 942 10.33 -7.52 35.82
CA ALA A 942 9.26 -7.81 36.77
C ALA A 942 7.87 -7.98 36.10
N SER A 943 7.47 -7.17 35.11
CA SER A 943 6.16 -7.40 34.47
C SER A 943 6.16 -8.65 33.59
N THR A 944 7.27 -8.95 32.91
CA THR A 944 7.44 -10.24 32.20
C THR A 944 7.30 -11.43 33.15
N HIS A 945 7.80 -11.33 34.38
CA HIS A 945 7.59 -12.32 35.43
C HIS A 945 6.11 -12.40 35.83
N SER A 946 5.42 -11.26 36.03
CA SER A 946 3.98 -11.23 36.33
C SER A 946 3.11 -11.83 35.21
N VAL A 947 3.45 -11.63 33.93
CA VAL A 947 2.74 -12.26 32.80
C VAL A 947 2.99 -13.78 32.78
N TYR A 948 4.22 -14.23 33.09
CA TYR A 948 4.55 -15.64 33.23
C TYR A 948 3.84 -16.31 34.43
N ASP A 949 3.79 -15.65 35.58
CA ASP A 949 3.08 -16.12 36.79
C ASP A 949 1.57 -16.20 36.54
N ALA A 950 0.99 -15.20 35.86
CA ALA A 950 -0.41 -15.21 35.44
C ALA A 950 -0.70 -16.33 34.43
N ALA A 951 0.22 -16.61 33.49
CA ALA A 951 0.09 -17.75 32.57
C ALA A 951 0.18 -19.11 33.29
N ASN A 952 0.94 -19.20 34.38
CA ASN A 952 0.92 -20.32 35.32
C ASN A 952 -0.39 -20.42 36.15
N GLY A 953 -1.39 -19.55 35.91
CA GLY A 953 -2.74 -19.67 36.47
C GLY A 953 -3.88 -19.68 35.44
N ALA A 954 -3.71 -19.04 34.28
CA ALA A 954 -4.79 -18.66 33.37
C ALA A 954 -5.51 -19.85 32.68
N THR A 955 -6.84 -19.77 32.64
CA THR A 955 -7.74 -20.68 31.89
C THR A 955 -8.54 -19.97 30.79
N ALA A 956 -8.44 -18.64 30.72
CA ALA A 956 -9.01 -17.78 29.69
C ALA A 956 -8.05 -16.62 29.37
N ASN A 957 -8.24 -15.97 28.23
CA ASN A 957 -7.38 -14.87 27.79
C ASN A 957 -7.31 -13.75 28.84
N THR A 958 -6.11 -13.28 29.17
CA THR A 958 -5.86 -12.41 30.33
C THR A 958 -4.92 -11.26 29.96
N ILE A 959 -5.30 -10.04 30.33
CA ILE A 959 -4.42 -8.86 30.32
C ILE A 959 -3.93 -8.65 31.75
N VAL A 960 -2.61 -8.59 31.95
CA VAL A 960 -1.97 -8.53 33.26
C VAL A 960 -1.52 -7.09 33.53
N PRO A 961 -1.95 -6.44 34.63
CA PRO A 961 -1.63 -5.05 34.95
C PRO A 961 -0.14 -4.71 34.94
#